data_AF-A0A951G450-F1
#
_entry.id   AF-A0A951G450-F1
#
_cell.length_a   1.000
_cell.length_b   1.000
_cell.length_c   1.000
_cell.angle_alpha   90.00
_cell.angle_beta   90.00
_cell.angle_gamma   90.00
#
_symmetry.space_group_name_H-M   'P 1'
#
loop_
_entity.id
_entity.type
_entity.pdbx_description
1 polymer ?
#
loop_
_entity_poly.entity_id
_entity_poly.type
_entity_poly.pdbx_seq_one_letter_code
_entity_poly.pdbx_strand_id
1 'polypeptide(L)'
;MRVLVTGGSGFIGSHVVDKLREAGHQPVIYDLRPSPWHEPGSVDTVLGSITDREALERALHSCDAVAHLAAVADVNDVHAEPEDAERVNARGTVAVLEAARRAGVKRIVYASTIWVYSDCEPEVVDEDTLLPAPSHLYTSTKLAGELYCKAYQELYGIDYTILRFGIPYGPRAREAAVIPAFVGRALRGEPLTLAGDGGQSRRFVYVEDLAEGVTLGLADVARNRVYNLASDENVTIKQIAERVQELLGDVEIVYTPARPGDFNGKVVSSTRAAHELGWTARTPFADGVARYVAWRCEREARAAECEAASVIPAGEPDAESRPRHVLIISADIGEGHDLPARAVAREFRDEDPDAVVSIVNGLPAMGWFLTKLLRENSEFMFRWVPWLFDFQYRLFMGFAPTRWLSMKLLTLLGHRGLMRLIRAHDPNVIVSTYPGVTAVLGQLRRSGRLKVPCYSSITDLAGMQFWAHPGIDLHFVTHPETIEEAESIAGPGSVRWAKPPTSTAFLAARSRSDARRALGLPIDETKVIAVSGGGWGVGDLLGATRAALDVRDAIVLCLCGRNDKLRAQVSRELGSEPRLRVMGFTDRMGDVLAASDALVHSSAGLTVLEAIIRGCPVISYGFGYGHVRVSNQALLKFGLAQVARTVEEIGPDLERALADRPEPDGRFARRPSTASLILSDERRARPLPAWRVRTARAVAGTAAALVLASWTLTTGASYSLVSHFVHMRPVTAVPTSRPEVGVLVDAPASEVPAIANYLAGHGIRASFAVGKPAPLQATVVVGYGDQALPRLPKGGLVRWLGTRDQLGDLVARFGFHHHFLYASSGPSVGQWWMAHGAGGRLVAGAVRLQDGDDSVGRLHAGEVIELTVATSRQCPALVGKLDRRLTTEHLQAVTIGQLMRDAGSSV
;
A
#
# COMPACT_ATOMS: atom_id res chain seq x y z
N MET A 1 7.80 35.96 -25.05
CA MET A 1 6.56 35.40 -24.51
C MET A 1 6.74 35.05 -23.05
N ARG A 2 5.71 35.20 -22.24
CA ARG A 2 5.61 34.62 -20.91
C ARG A 2 4.98 33.24 -21.00
N VAL A 3 5.70 32.19 -20.61
CA VAL A 3 5.35 30.80 -20.92
C VAL A 3 5.15 30.01 -19.63
N LEU A 4 3.94 29.52 -19.39
CA LEU A 4 3.68 28.63 -18.25
C LEU A 4 4.21 27.23 -18.56
N VAL A 5 5.16 26.73 -17.77
CA VAL A 5 5.73 25.39 -17.89
C VAL A 5 5.14 24.49 -16.81
N THR A 6 4.08 23.74 -17.15
CA THR A 6 3.57 22.74 -16.20
C THR A 6 4.58 21.59 -16.08
N GLY A 7 4.92 21.15 -14.87
CA GLY A 7 5.99 20.17 -14.67
C GLY A 7 7.40 20.76 -14.77
N GLY A 8 7.52 22.10 -14.67
CA GLY A 8 8.78 22.84 -14.82
C GLY A 8 9.83 22.56 -13.73
N SER A 9 9.44 21.92 -12.62
CA SER A 9 10.36 21.46 -11.57
C SER A 9 10.92 20.06 -11.85
N GLY A 10 10.41 19.38 -12.88
CA GLY A 10 10.83 18.05 -13.29
C GLY A 10 12.16 18.00 -14.06
N PHE A 11 12.60 16.79 -14.40
CA PHE A 11 13.81 16.53 -15.19
C PHE A 11 13.82 17.34 -16.49
N ILE A 12 12.91 17.06 -17.42
CA ILE A 12 12.83 17.77 -18.72
C ILE A 12 12.41 19.23 -18.52
N GLY A 13 11.39 19.46 -17.68
CA GLY A 13 10.82 20.79 -17.46
C GLY A 13 11.84 21.82 -16.98
N SER A 14 12.78 21.43 -16.13
CA SER A 14 13.82 22.35 -15.67
C SER A 14 14.78 22.79 -16.78
N HIS A 15 15.15 21.89 -17.69
CA HIS A 15 15.95 22.24 -18.87
C HIS A 15 15.15 23.09 -19.87
N VAL A 16 13.84 22.85 -19.98
CA VAL A 16 12.96 23.72 -20.79
C VAL A 16 12.93 25.13 -20.23
N VAL A 17 12.87 25.30 -18.91
CA VAL A 17 12.94 26.62 -18.28
C VAL A 17 14.26 27.32 -18.63
N ASP A 18 15.39 26.61 -18.56
CA ASP A 18 16.70 27.16 -18.96
C ASP A 18 16.70 27.59 -20.44
N LYS A 19 16.25 26.71 -21.35
CA LYS A 19 16.22 27.00 -22.80
C LYS A 19 15.25 28.12 -23.17
N LEU A 20 14.12 28.24 -22.47
CA LEU A 20 13.20 29.36 -22.65
C LEU A 20 13.86 30.69 -22.26
N ARG A 21 14.63 30.73 -21.16
CA ARG A 21 15.38 31.94 -20.76
C ARG A 21 16.47 32.29 -21.77
N GLU A 22 17.23 31.29 -22.23
CA GLU A 22 18.26 31.46 -23.26
C GLU A 22 17.66 32.05 -24.56
N ALA A 23 16.45 31.63 -24.94
CA ALA A 23 15.71 32.16 -26.08
C ALA A 23 15.00 33.51 -25.82
N GLY A 24 15.22 34.14 -24.66
CA GLY A 24 14.63 35.44 -24.31
C GLY A 24 13.13 35.39 -23.95
N HIS A 25 12.60 34.22 -23.62
CA HIS A 25 11.27 34.06 -23.06
C HIS A 25 11.28 34.17 -21.53
N GLN A 26 10.11 34.40 -20.94
CA GLN A 26 9.92 34.48 -19.50
C GLN A 26 9.16 33.23 -19.02
N PRO A 27 9.86 32.17 -18.60
CA PRO A 27 9.19 30.97 -18.11
C PRO A 27 8.56 31.21 -16.74
N VAL A 28 7.43 30.54 -16.51
CA VAL A 28 6.73 30.46 -15.23
C VAL A 28 6.58 28.99 -14.89
N ILE A 29 7.23 28.54 -13.82
CA ILE A 29 7.14 27.14 -13.38
C ILE A 29 5.77 26.93 -12.73
N TYR A 30 5.03 25.92 -13.19
CA TYR A 30 3.82 25.44 -12.52
C TYR A 30 3.98 23.97 -12.15
N ASP A 31 4.10 23.66 -10.86
CA ASP A 31 4.37 22.29 -10.41
C ASP A 31 3.89 22.07 -8.96
N LEU A 32 3.81 20.82 -8.51
CA LEU A 32 3.43 20.47 -7.14
C LEU A 32 4.52 20.82 -6.12
N ARG A 33 5.76 21.02 -6.59
CA ARG A 33 6.94 21.29 -5.78
C ARG A 33 7.81 22.38 -6.39
N PRO A 34 8.57 23.15 -5.59
CA PRO A 34 9.57 24.07 -6.11
C PRO A 34 10.63 23.32 -6.92
N SER A 35 11.27 24.02 -7.86
CA SER A 35 12.33 23.43 -8.68
C SER A 35 13.62 23.34 -7.87
N PRO A 36 14.20 22.14 -7.67
CA PRO A 36 15.47 21.99 -6.95
C PRO A 36 16.68 22.38 -7.80
N TRP A 37 16.45 22.84 -9.04
CA TRP A 37 17.48 23.10 -10.05
C TRP A 37 17.67 24.60 -10.33
N HIS A 38 16.80 25.43 -9.77
CA HIS A 38 16.85 26.88 -9.90
C HIS A 38 16.83 27.50 -8.52
N GLU A 39 17.62 28.53 -8.31
CA GLU A 39 17.65 29.25 -7.03
C GLU A 39 16.26 29.82 -6.69
N PRO A 40 15.84 29.81 -5.42
CA PRO A 40 14.58 30.41 -5.01
C PRO A 40 14.44 31.86 -5.49
N GLY A 41 13.32 32.17 -6.16
CA GLY A 41 13.06 33.50 -6.71
C GLY A 41 13.77 33.83 -8.04
N SER A 42 14.63 32.94 -8.56
CA SER A 42 15.30 33.15 -9.86
C SER A 42 14.38 32.96 -11.07
N VAL A 43 13.26 32.25 -10.88
CA VAL A 43 12.22 32.01 -11.90
C VAL A 43 10.85 32.10 -11.22
N ASP A 44 9.90 32.80 -11.85
CA ASP A 44 8.51 32.85 -11.41
C ASP A 44 7.99 31.42 -11.20
N THR A 45 7.56 31.10 -9.98
CA THR A 45 7.12 29.75 -9.62
C THR A 45 5.75 29.82 -8.94
N VAL A 46 4.79 29.08 -9.49
CA VAL A 46 3.45 28.89 -8.95
C VAL A 46 3.28 27.43 -8.56
N LEU A 47 3.04 27.17 -7.28
CA LEU A 47 2.80 25.81 -6.81
C LEU A 47 1.33 25.44 -6.97
N GLY A 48 1.05 24.32 -7.65
CA GLY A 48 -0.31 23.88 -7.89
C GLY A 48 -0.40 22.57 -8.64
N SER A 49 -1.56 21.92 -8.54
CA SER A 49 -1.87 20.72 -9.33
C SER A 49 -2.44 21.10 -10.68
N ILE A 50 -2.10 20.35 -11.74
CA ILE A 50 -2.76 20.52 -13.04
C ILE A 50 -4.21 20.03 -13.04
N THR A 51 -4.64 19.32 -11.99
CA THR A 51 -6.04 18.91 -11.81
C THR A 51 -6.88 20.00 -11.13
N ASP A 52 -6.25 21.06 -10.62
CA ASP A 52 -6.93 22.24 -10.10
C ASP A 52 -7.05 23.30 -11.21
N ARG A 53 -8.20 23.27 -11.91
CA ARG A 53 -8.48 24.16 -13.04
C ARG A 53 -8.48 25.64 -12.64
N GLU A 54 -8.97 25.98 -11.44
CA GLU A 54 -9.08 27.38 -11.03
C GLU A 54 -7.70 27.96 -10.69
N ALA A 55 -6.84 27.16 -10.04
CA ALA A 55 -5.45 27.54 -9.80
C ALA A 55 -4.67 27.69 -11.12
N LEU A 56 -4.87 26.78 -12.07
CA LEU A 56 -4.30 26.88 -13.41
C LEU A 56 -4.75 28.15 -14.14
N GLU A 57 -6.05 28.45 -14.12
CA GLU A 57 -6.61 29.63 -14.78
C GLU A 57 -6.00 30.93 -14.23
N ARG A 58 -5.81 31.02 -12.90
CA ARG A 58 -5.10 32.14 -12.26
C ARG A 58 -3.64 32.23 -12.68
N ALA A 59 -2.94 31.10 -12.73
CA ALA A 59 -1.54 31.06 -13.14
C ALA A 59 -1.35 31.45 -14.62
N LEU A 60 -2.35 31.17 -15.46
CA LEU A 60 -2.33 31.43 -16.89
C LEU A 60 -2.73 32.86 -17.29
N HIS A 61 -3.35 33.63 -16.39
CA HIS A 61 -3.93 34.96 -16.70
C HIS A 61 -2.93 35.99 -17.28
N SER A 62 -1.63 35.77 -17.12
CA SER A 62 -0.54 36.62 -17.61
C SER A 62 0.46 35.86 -18.47
N CYS A 63 0.05 34.73 -19.05
CA CYS A 63 0.89 33.92 -19.93
C CYS A 63 0.42 34.04 -21.38
N ASP A 64 1.37 34.04 -22.32
CA ASP A 64 1.11 34.03 -23.76
C ASP A 64 0.97 32.61 -24.31
N ALA A 65 1.62 31.65 -23.66
CA ALA A 65 1.68 30.25 -24.08
C ALA A 65 1.81 29.29 -22.89
N VAL A 66 1.52 28.02 -23.12
CA VAL A 66 1.73 26.92 -22.17
C VAL A 66 2.66 25.88 -22.77
N ALA A 67 3.70 25.50 -22.04
CA ALA A 67 4.46 24.27 -22.29
C ALA A 67 3.96 23.20 -21.30
N HIS A 68 3.11 22.29 -21.77
CA HIS A 68 2.47 21.27 -20.94
C HIS A 68 3.31 19.98 -20.87
N LEU A 69 4.18 19.89 -19.85
CA LEU A 69 5.06 18.73 -19.59
C LEU A 69 4.65 17.87 -18.38
N ALA A 70 3.72 18.34 -17.54
CA ALA A 70 3.29 17.63 -16.34
C ALA A 70 2.57 16.32 -16.71
N ALA A 71 3.08 15.20 -16.20
CA ALA A 71 2.51 13.87 -16.37
C ALA A 71 3.08 12.90 -15.33
N VAL A 72 2.30 11.87 -14.99
CA VAL A 72 2.83 10.61 -14.44
C VAL A 72 3.48 9.86 -15.60
N ALA A 73 4.82 9.87 -15.63
CA ALA A 73 5.63 9.35 -16.74
C ALA A 73 6.43 8.07 -16.42
N ASP A 74 6.41 7.61 -15.17
CA ASP A 74 6.98 6.31 -14.82
C ASP A 74 5.99 5.19 -15.11
N VAL A 75 6.39 4.23 -15.95
CA VAL A 75 5.55 3.08 -16.29
C VAL A 75 5.24 2.22 -15.06
N ASN A 76 6.11 2.21 -14.05
CA ASN A 76 5.86 1.50 -12.80
C ASN A 76 4.78 2.20 -11.97
N ASP A 77 4.80 3.54 -11.93
CA ASP A 77 3.77 4.33 -11.24
C ASP A 77 2.43 4.20 -11.96
N VAL A 78 2.43 4.23 -13.30
CA VAL A 78 1.22 4.00 -14.12
C VAL A 78 0.65 2.59 -13.89
N HIS A 79 1.51 1.58 -13.75
CA HIS A 79 1.06 0.21 -13.45
C HIS A 79 0.52 0.07 -12.03
N ALA A 80 1.16 0.73 -11.06
CA ALA A 80 0.76 0.69 -9.66
C ALA A 80 -0.55 1.46 -9.40
N GLU A 81 -0.71 2.64 -10.01
CA GLU A 81 -1.84 3.55 -9.82
C GLU A 81 -2.42 4.05 -11.17
N PRO A 82 -3.04 3.16 -11.97
CA PRO A 82 -3.53 3.50 -13.31
C PRO A 82 -4.59 4.60 -13.34
N GLU A 83 -5.44 4.68 -12.29
CA GLU A 83 -6.45 5.73 -12.18
C GLU A 83 -5.83 7.12 -11.93
N ASP A 84 -4.76 7.21 -11.13
CA ASP A 84 -4.05 8.48 -10.93
C ASP A 84 -3.35 8.91 -12.23
N ALA A 85 -2.71 7.98 -12.93
CA ALA A 85 -2.12 8.26 -14.23
C ALA A 85 -3.15 8.78 -15.25
N GLU A 86 -4.35 8.20 -15.32
CA GLU A 86 -5.45 8.71 -16.17
C GLU A 86 -5.89 10.11 -15.72
N ARG A 87 -6.13 10.29 -14.41
CA ARG A 87 -6.56 11.56 -13.84
C ARG A 87 -5.57 12.69 -14.13
N VAL A 88 -4.27 12.45 -13.98
CA VAL A 88 -3.23 13.45 -14.19
C VAL A 88 -2.98 13.64 -15.69
N ASN A 89 -2.71 12.56 -16.44
CA ASN A 89 -2.27 12.67 -17.83
C ASN A 89 -3.41 13.04 -18.77
N ALA A 90 -4.60 12.45 -18.62
CA ALA A 90 -5.73 12.70 -19.51
C ALA A 90 -6.59 13.87 -18.99
N ARG A 91 -7.16 13.77 -17.79
CA ARG A 91 -8.04 14.84 -17.26
C ARG A 91 -7.28 16.11 -16.93
N GLY A 92 -6.04 16.01 -16.45
CA GLY A 92 -5.16 17.16 -16.24
C GLY A 92 -4.87 17.90 -17.55
N THR A 93 -4.66 17.19 -18.66
CA THR A 93 -4.50 17.83 -19.99
C THR A 93 -5.75 18.63 -20.37
N VAL A 94 -6.96 18.08 -20.15
CA VAL A 94 -8.22 18.81 -20.40
C VAL A 94 -8.32 20.04 -19.49
N ALA A 95 -7.94 19.93 -18.22
CA ALA A 95 -7.96 21.06 -17.29
C ALA A 95 -7.00 22.18 -17.72
N VAL A 96 -5.80 21.84 -18.23
CA VAL A 96 -4.85 22.81 -18.79
C VAL A 96 -5.42 23.49 -20.03
N LEU A 97 -6.00 22.73 -20.96
CA LEU A 97 -6.60 23.28 -22.18
C LEU A 97 -7.78 24.20 -21.87
N GLU A 98 -8.67 23.81 -20.95
CA GLU A 98 -9.81 24.63 -20.55
C GLU A 98 -9.38 25.88 -19.77
N ALA A 99 -8.36 25.76 -18.90
CA ALA A 99 -7.80 26.91 -18.20
C ALA A 99 -7.12 27.88 -19.17
N ALA A 100 -6.38 27.38 -20.17
CA ALA A 100 -5.79 28.19 -21.23
C ALA A 100 -6.87 28.94 -22.02
N ARG A 101 -7.95 28.25 -22.40
CA ARG A 101 -9.10 28.85 -23.08
C ARG A 101 -9.69 30.01 -22.29
N ARG A 102 -9.92 29.82 -21.00
CA ARG A 102 -10.55 30.82 -20.12
C ARG A 102 -9.64 32.00 -19.80
N ALA A 103 -8.34 31.74 -19.66
CA ALA A 103 -7.33 32.78 -19.46
C ALA A 103 -6.98 33.53 -20.77
N GLY A 104 -7.53 33.12 -21.92
CA GLY A 104 -7.25 33.75 -23.22
C GLY A 104 -5.91 33.35 -23.83
N VAL A 105 -5.27 32.31 -23.32
CA VAL A 105 -4.02 31.75 -23.84
C VAL A 105 -4.31 30.94 -25.10
N LYS A 106 -3.71 31.34 -26.22
CA LYS A 106 -4.00 30.75 -27.54
C LYS A 106 -2.93 29.80 -28.05
N ARG A 107 -1.87 29.54 -27.28
CA ARG A 107 -0.74 28.72 -27.71
C ARG A 107 -0.43 27.63 -26.67
N ILE A 108 -0.39 26.38 -27.10
CA ILE A 108 0.01 25.26 -26.25
C ILE A 108 1.04 24.36 -26.95
N VAL A 109 2.13 24.03 -26.24
CA VAL A 109 3.10 23.01 -26.63
C VAL A 109 2.89 21.81 -25.73
N TYR A 110 2.47 20.68 -26.30
CA TYR A 110 2.15 19.46 -25.56
C TYR A 110 3.27 18.43 -25.68
N ALA A 111 3.76 17.95 -24.54
CA ALA A 111 4.75 16.88 -24.48
C ALA A 111 4.07 15.51 -24.59
N SER A 112 4.05 14.96 -25.80
CA SER A 112 3.68 13.58 -26.10
C SER A 112 4.91 12.67 -26.08
N THR A 113 4.81 11.46 -26.66
CA THR A 113 5.85 10.44 -26.62
C THR A 113 5.89 9.65 -27.94
N ILE A 114 7.07 9.19 -28.35
CA ILE A 114 7.19 8.24 -29.47
C ILE A 114 6.60 6.86 -29.17
N TRP A 115 6.27 6.56 -27.91
CA TRP A 115 5.62 5.29 -27.53
C TRP A 115 4.22 5.12 -28.14
N VAL A 116 3.64 6.18 -28.71
CA VAL A 116 2.41 6.07 -29.52
C VAL A 116 2.60 5.18 -30.76
N TYR A 117 3.83 5.00 -31.22
CA TYR A 117 4.15 4.15 -32.36
C TYR A 117 4.40 2.68 -32.00
N SER A 118 4.45 2.31 -30.72
CA SER A 118 4.88 0.97 -30.28
C SER A 118 4.07 -0.17 -30.91
N ASP A 119 2.77 0.04 -31.11
CA ASP A 119 1.86 -0.95 -31.68
C ASP A 119 1.66 -0.80 -33.20
N CYS A 120 2.41 0.09 -33.86
CA CYS A 120 2.34 0.30 -35.32
C CYS A 120 3.01 -0.84 -36.10
N GLU A 121 2.40 -1.25 -37.22
CA GLU A 121 2.99 -2.25 -38.12
C GLU A 121 4.30 -1.80 -38.78
N PRO A 122 4.41 -0.58 -39.37
CA PRO A 122 5.66 -0.14 -39.98
C PRO A 122 6.81 -0.08 -38.96
N GLU A 123 8.02 -0.43 -39.40
CA GLU A 123 9.21 -0.35 -38.55
C GLU A 123 9.81 1.06 -38.52
N VAL A 124 9.73 1.74 -39.66
CA VAL A 124 10.04 3.17 -39.79
C VAL A 124 8.73 3.94 -39.73
N VAL A 125 8.64 4.89 -38.81
CA VAL A 125 7.44 5.68 -38.53
C VAL A 125 7.77 7.17 -38.55
N ASP A 126 6.79 7.95 -38.96
CA ASP A 126 6.80 9.41 -38.99
C ASP A 126 5.48 9.96 -38.41
N GLU A 127 5.32 11.27 -38.41
CA GLU A 127 4.14 11.91 -37.82
C GLU A 127 2.83 11.65 -38.59
N ASP A 128 2.90 11.19 -39.84
CA ASP A 128 1.74 10.85 -40.68
C ASP A 128 1.35 9.36 -40.58
N THR A 129 2.17 8.57 -39.90
CA THR A 129 1.90 7.16 -39.62
C THR A 129 0.60 7.01 -38.82
N LEU A 130 -0.31 6.17 -39.30
CA LEU A 130 -1.58 5.89 -38.64
C LEU A 130 -1.35 5.17 -37.31
N LEU A 131 -1.90 5.73 -36.24
CA LEU A 131 -1.75 5.19 -34.89
C LEU A 131 -2.89 4.21 -34.57
N PRO A 132 -2.59 2.95 -34.23
CA PRO A 132 -3.57 2.00 -33.75
C PRO A 132 -3.95 2.29 -32.28
N ALA A 133 -4.92 1.55 -31.76
CA ALA A 133 -5.26 1.60 -30.35
C ALA A 133 -4.07 1.12 -29.51
N PRO A 134 -3.54 1.94 -28.58
CA PRO A 134 -2.33 1.60 -27.84
C PRO A 134 -2.58 0.51 -26.79
N SER A 135 -1.62 -0.40 -26.65
CA SER A 135 -1.66 -1.53 -25.71
C SER A 135 -1.30 -1.17 -24.26
N HIS A 136 -0.71 0.03 -24.04
CA HIS A 136 -0.25 0.48 -22.74
C HIS A 136 -0.95 1.78 -22.29
N LEU A 137 -1.43 1.82 -21.04
CA LEU A 137 -2.23 2.93 -20.49
C LEU A 137 -1.53 4.29 -20.57
N TYR A 138 -0.24 4.37 -20.25
CA TYR A 138 0.54 5.61 -20.41
C TYR A 138 0.40 6.18 -21.84
N THR A 139 0.60 5.32 -22.85
CA THR A 139 0.49 5.68 -24.26
C THR A 139 -0.94 6.10 -24.60
N SER A 140 -1.96 5.39 -24.09
CA SER A 140 -3.36 5.76 -24.25
C SER A 140 -3.63 7.18 -23.73
N THR A 141 -3.12 7.52 -22.55
CA THR A 141 -3.31 8.85 -21.95
C THR A 141 -2.60 9.97 -22.71
N LYS A 142 -1.39 9.71 -23.25
CA LYS A 142 -0.67 10.67 -24.08
C LYS A 142 -1.35 10.90 -25.43
N LEU A 143 -1.82 9.83 -26.07
CA LEU A 143 -2.58 9.92 -27.31
C LEU A 143 -3.92 10.66 -27.10
N ALA A 144 -4.60 10.43 -25.98
CA ALA A 144 -5.78 11.19 -25.61
C ALA A 144 -5.48 12.70 -25.51
N GLY A 145 -4.35 13.08 -24.90
CA GLY A 145 -3.90 14.47 -24.84
C GLY A 145 -3.66 15.10 -26.22
N GLU A 146 -3.09 14.35 -27.17
CA GLU A 146 -2.95 14.80 -28.56
C GLU A 146 -4.30 15.09 -29.22
N LEU A 147 -5.26 14.17 -29.04
CA LEU A 147 -6.62 14.31 -29.58
C LEU A 147 -7.35 15.50 -28.94
N TYR A 148 -7.17 15.72 -27.64
CA TYR A 148 -7.74 16.89 -26.96
C TYR A 148 -7.16 18.20 -27.49
N CYS A 149 -5.84 18.29 -27.70
CA CYS A 149 -5.23 19.49 -28.26
C CYS A 149 -5.81 19.82 -29.65
N LYS A 150 -5.95 18.81 -30.51
CA LYS A 150 -6.56 18.94 -31.85
C LYS A 150 -8.02 19.39 -31.76
N ALA A 151 -8.82 18.76 -30.91
CA ALA A 151 -10.22 19.11 -30.71
C ALA A 151 -10.40 20.54 -30.16
N TYR A 152 -9.55 20.96 -29.21
CA TYR A 152 -9.61 22.32 -28.66
C TYR A 152 -9.20 23.39 -29.67
N GLN A 153 -8.32 23.06 -30.62
CA GLN A 153 -8.02 23.93 -31.75
C GLN A 153 -9.25 24.11 -32.65
N GLU A 154 -9.91 23.02 -33.02
CA GLU A 154 -11.10 23.06 -33.90
C GLU A 154 -12.27 23.78 -33.23
N LEU A 155 -12.50 23.53 -31.93
CA LEU A 155 -13.62 24.09 -31.19
C LEU A 155 -13.38 25.53 -30.73
N TYR A 156 -12.15 25.89 -30.36
CA TYR A 156 -11.86 27.12 -29.63
C TYR A 156 -10.68 27.93 -30.17
N GLY A 157 -10.00 27.46 -31.22
CA GLY A 157 -8.89 28.18 -31.85
C GLY A 157 -7.62 28.28 -31.00
N ILE A 158 -7.36 27.30 -30.12
CA ILE A 158 -6.09 27.23 -29.38
C ILE A 158 -5.06 26.51 -30.24
N ASP A 159 -4.06 27.24 -30.73
CA ASP A 159 -3.00 26.71 -31.57
C ASP A 159 -2.08 25.77 -30.79
N TYR A 160 -2.05 24.49 -31.18
CA TYR A 160 -1.20 23.49 -30.52
C TYR A 160 0.13 23.27 -31.24
N THR A 161 1.11 22.74 -30.53
CA THR A 161 2.25 22.01 -31.11
C THR A 161 2.43 20.75 -30.29
N ILE A 162 2.33 19.59 -30.93
CA ILE A 162 2.50 18.31 -30.25
C ILE A 162 3.92 17.82 -30.53
N LEU A 163 4.67 17.55 -29.46
CA LEU A 163 6.03 17.07 -29.56
C LEU A 163 6.10 15.64 -29.02
N ARG A 164 6.35 14.66 -29.91
CA ARG A 164 6.51 13.26 -29.54
C ARG A 164 7.97 13.02 -29.16
N PHE A 165 8.24 13.01 -27.86
CA PHE A 165 9.60 12.88 -27.34
C PHE A 165 10.16 11.46 -27.51
N GLY A 166 11.40 11.37 -28.00
CA GLY A 166 12.27 10.21 -27.83
C GLY A 166 12.62 9.97 -26.35
N ILE A 167 13.43 8.95 -26.04
CA ILE A 167 13.71 8.60 -24.64
C ILE A 167 14.73 9.59 -24.06
N PRO A 168 14.34 10.48 -23.13
CA PRO A 168 15.21 11.54 -22.66
C PRO A 168 16.26 11.00 -21.68
N TYR A 169 17.48 11.53 -21.75
CA TYR A 169 18.54 11.29 -20.77
C TYR A 169 19.44 12.52 -20.60
N GLY A 170 20.15 12.61 -19.48
CA GLY A 170 21.07 13.71 -19.19
C GLY A 170 20.98 14.20 -17.75
N PRO A 171 21.62 15.35 -17.43
CA PRO A 171 21.63 15.93 -16.09
C PRO A 171 20.23 16.09 -15.52
N ARG A 172 20.06 15.95 -14.19
CA ARG A 172 18.75 16.05 -13.49
C ARG A 172 17.78 14.88 -13.74
N ALA A 173 18.19 13.84 -14.48
CA ALA A 173 17.39 12.63 -14.68
C ALA A 173 17.14 11.86 -13.36
N ARG A 174 16.03 11.12 -13.30
CA ARG A 174 15.69 10.26 -12.15
C ARG A 174 16.69 9.11 -11.99
N GLU A 175 17.07 8.80 -10.75
CA GLU A 175 17.99 7.71 -10.41
C GLU A 175 17.52 6.32 -10.91
N ALA A 176 16.22 6.14 -11.09
CA ALA A 176 15.64 4.88 -11.59
C ALA A 176 15.86 4.64 -13.10
N ALA A 177 16.29 5.65 -13.86
CA ALA A 177 16.59 5.48 -15.28
C ALA A 177 17.91 4.72 -15.47
N VAL A 178 18.05 3.98 -16.58
CA VAL A 178 19.19 3.05 -16.79
C VAL A 178 20.56 3.73 -16.74
N ILE A 179 20.71 4.91 -17.34
CA ILE A 179 21.98 5.65 -17.35
C ILE A 179 22.35 6.13 -15.93
N PRO A 180 21.47 6.86 -15.19
CA PRO A 180 21.70 7.17 -13.78
C PRO A 180 21.99 5.95 -12.90
N ALA A 181 21.24 4.86 -13.07
CA ALA A 181 21.43 3.64 -12.29
C ALA A 181 22.81 3.00 -12.53
N PHE A 182 23.28 2.96 -13.78
CA PHE A 182 24.59 2.42 -14.12
C PHE A 182 25.72 3.33 -13.62
N VAL A 183 25.63 4.63 -13.86
CA VAL A 183 26.62 5.60 -13.37
C VAL A 183 26.70 5.58 -11.84
N GLY A 184 25.57 5.58 -11.15
CA GLY A 184 25.55 5.50 -9.68
C GLY A 184 26.14 4.21 -9.13
N ARG A 185 25.92 3.07 -9.79
CA ARG A 185 26.57 1.79 -9.42
C ARG A 185 28.06 1.83 -9.66
N ALA A 186 28.49 2.32 -10.83
CA ALA A 186 29.89 2.45 -11.18
C ALA A 186 30.65 3.34 -10.18
N LEU A 187 30.09 4.49 -9.80
CA LEU A 187 30.67 5.38 -8.79
C LEU A 187 30.81 4.73 -7.39
N ARG A 188 29.97 3.74 -7.08
CA ARG A 188 30.06 2.94 -5.83
C ARG A 188 30.92 1.68 -5.97
N GLY A 189 31.50 1.41 -7.13
CA GLY A 189 32.21 0.16 -7.41
C GLY A 189 31.30 -1.08 -7.41
N GLU A 190 30.00 -0.91 -7.66
CA GLU A 190 29.02 -2.00 -7.74
C GLU A 190 28.87 -2.51 -9.17
N PRO A 191 28.69 -3.83 -9.40
CA PRO A 191 28.55 -4.39 -10.75
C PRO A 191 27.33 -3.86 -11.53
N LEU A 192 27.51 -3.65 -12.83
CA LEU A 192 26.45 -3.27 -13.78
C LEU A 192 25.67 -4.51 -14.19
N THR A 193 24.36 -4.56 -13.92
CA THR A 193 23.54 -5.73 -14.24
C THR A 193 22.79 -5.56 -15.55
N LEU A 194 23.04 -6.45 -16.51
CA LEU A 194 22.36 -6.52 -17.80
C LEU A 194 21.37 -7.69 -17.78
N ALA A 195 20.14 -7.46 -18.20
CA ALA A 195 19.16 -8.54 -18.40
C ALA A 195 19.24 -9.04 -19.85
N GLY A 196 19.37 -10.36 -20.04
CA GLY A 196 19.64 -10.96 -21.35
C GLY A 196 21.09 -10.76 -21.78
N ASP A 197 21.31 -10.55 -23.07
CA ASP A 197 22.63 -10.30 -23.68
C ASP A 197 22.99 -8.81 -23.79
N GLY A 198 22.08 -7.92 -23.39
CA GLY A 198 22.27 -6.47 -23.51
C GLY A 198 22.02 -5.90 -24.91
N GLY A 199 21.58 -6.73 -25.87
CA GLY A 199 21.33 -6.35 -27.26
C GLY A 199 20.06 -5.54 -27.49
N GLN A 200 19.19 -5.43 -26.48
CA GLN A 200 18.02 -4.56 -26.55
C GLN A 200 18.46 -3.10 -26.74
N SER A 201 17.87 -2.44 -27.72
CA SER A 201 18.30 -1.11 -28.16
C SER A 201 17.18 -0.09 -28.07
N ARG A 202 17.55 1.17 -27.85
CA ARG A 202 16.65 2.31 -27.69
C ARG A 202 17.29 3.54 -28.31
N ARG A 203 16.44 4.46 -28.78
CA ARG A 203 16.85 5.76 -29.29
C ARG A 203 16.73 6.81 -28.20
N PHE A 204 17.88 7.20 -27.66
CA PHE A 204 17.99 8.18 -26.58
C PHE A 204 18.18 9.58 -27.15
N VAL A 205 17.57 10.57 -26.51
CA VAL A 205 17.71 11.99 -26.88
C VAL A 205 18.25 12.75 -25.68
N TYR A 206 19.31 13.52 -25.90
CA TYR A 206 19.89 14.32 -24.84
C TYR A 206 18.91 15.41 -24.41
N VAL A 207 18.74 15.59 -23.11
CA VAL A 207 17.65 16.41 -22.54
C VAL A 207 17.70 17.88 -22.97
N GLU A 208 18.89 18.44 -23.19
CA GLU A 208 19.03 19.83 -23.62
C GLU A 208 18.57 20.02 -25.08
N ASP A 209 18.87 19.06 -25.97
CA ASP A 209 18.37 19.08 -27.35
C ASP A 209 16.84 18.95 -27.34
N LEU A 210 16.30 18.08 -26.48
CA LEU A 210 14.85 17.92 -26.33
C LEU A 210 14.19 19.22 -25.82
N ALA A 211 14.81 19.88 -24.84
CA ALA A 211 14.33 21.14 -24.28
C ALA A 211 14.39 22.31 -25.28
N GLU A 212 15.40 22.32 -26.15
CA GLU A 212 15.47 23.24 -27.29
C GLU A 212 14.31 22.98 -28.26
N GLY A 213 13.98 21.72 -28.54
CA GLY A 213 12.82 21.36 -29.37
C GLY A 213 11.49 21.85 -28.79
N VAL A 214 11.32 21.84 -27.47
CA VAL A 214 10.15 22.45 -26.80
C VAL A 214 10.09 23.96 -27.02
N THR A 215 11.24 24.63 -26.94
CA THR A 215 11.35 26.07 -27.16
C THR A 215 11.04 26.44 -28.61
N LEU A 216 11.61 25.71 -29.58
CA LEU A 216 11.30 25.86 -31.01
C LEU A 216 9.84 25.53 -31.33
N GLY A 217 9.21 24.64 -30.56
CA GLY A 217 7.79 24.33 -30.65
C GLY A 217 6.87 25.53 -30.41
N LEU A 218 7.37 26.64 -29.84
CA LEU A 218 6.60 27.88 -29.70
C LEU A 218 6.56 28.71 -30.99
N ALA A 219 7.45 28.46 -31.96
CA ALA A 219 7.54 29.21 -33.21
C ALA A 219 6.24 29.15 -34.03
N ASP A 220 6.00 30.16 -34.86
CA ASP A 220 4.77 30.25 -35.66
C ASP A 220 4.63 29.13 -36.69
N VAL A 221 5.74 28.69 -37.29
CA VAL A 221 5.77 27.55 -38.22
C VAL A 221 5.28 26.24 -37.56
N ALA A 222 5.40 26.14 -36.23
CA ALA A 222 5.03 24.96 -35.46
C ALA A 222 3.53 24.89 -35.13
N ARG A 223 2.74 25.92 -35.45
CA ARG A 223 1.31 25.98 -35.12
C ARG A 223 0.53 24.85 -35.78
N ASN A 224 -0.25 24.15 -34.98
CA ASN A 224 -1.11 23.03 -35.33
C ASN A 224 -0.35 21.84 -35.95
N ARG A 225 0.95 21.73 -35.65
CA ARG A 225 1.82 20.66 -36.12
C ARG A 225 2.11 19.62 -35.04
N VAL A 226 2.49 18.45 -35.52
CA VAL A 226 3.06 17.34 -34.73
C VAL A 226 4.49 17.15 -35.21
N TYR A 227 5.43 17.03 -34.27
CA TYR A 227 6.83 16.76 -34.55
C TYR A 227 7.36 15.62 -33.68
N ASN A 228 8.13 14.72 -34.29
CA ASN A 228 8.94 13.75 -33.59
C ASN A 228 10.26 14.40 -33.17
N LEU A 229 10.60 14.29 -31.89
CA LEU A 229 11.87 14.73 -31.35
C LEU A 229 12.67 13.50 -30.90
N ALA A 230 13.17 12.74 -31.86
CA ALA A 230 13.95 11.52 -31.65
C ALA A 230 15.35 11.62 -32.29
N SER A 231 16.32 10.94 -31.69
CA SER A 231 17.65 10.73 -32.25
C SER A 231 17.61 9.63 -33.31
N ASP A 232 18.51 9.71 -34.28
CA ASP A 232 18.78 8.66 -35.27
C ASP A 232 19.72 7.57 -34.72
N GLU A 233 20.44 7.85 -33.64
CA GLU A 233 21.33 6.89 -32.97
C GLU A 233 20.55 5.79 -32.25
N ASN A 234 20.87 4.54 -32.59
CA ASN A 234 20.35 3.36 -31.90
C ASN A 234 21.38 2.83 -30.91
N VAL A 235 21.04 2.83 -29.63
CA VAL A 235 21.97 2.50 -28.54
C VAL A 235 21.47 1.28 -27.78
N THR A 236 22.31 0.26 -27.70
CA THR A 236 22.04 -0.96 -26.92
C THR A 236 22.33 -0.76 -25.44
N ILE A 237 21.65 -1.49 -24.56
CA ILE A 237 21.92 -1.42 -23.11
C ILE A 237 23.38 -1.83 -22.81
N LYS A 238 23.93 -2.76 -23.58
CA LYS A 238 25.35 -3.11 -23.53
C LYS A 238 26.25 -1.91 -23.82
N GLN A 239 26.00 -1.17 -24.89
CA GLN A 239 26.77 0.04 -25.23
C GLN A 239 26.69 1.10 -24.12
N ILE A 240 25.56 1.21 -23.42
CA ILE A 240 25.46 2.10 -22.25
C ILE A 240 26.41 1.64 -21.13
N ALA A 241 26.39 0.35 -20.80
CA ALA A 241 27.25 -0.22 -19.75
C ALA A 241 28.73 -0.07 -20.07
N GLU A 242 29.14 -0.40 -21.30
CA GLU A 242 30.51 -0.25 -21.79
C GLU A 242 30.95 1.21 -21.74
N ARG A 243 30.09 2.14 -22.19
CA ARG A 243 30.42 3.57 -22.15
C ARG A 243 30.58 4.11 -20.73
N VAL A 244 29.78 3.63 -19.78
CA VAL A 244 29.92 3.99 -18.36
C VAL A 244 31.22 3.42 -17.78
N GLN A 245 31.58 2.18 -18.11
CA GLN A 245 32.85 1.55 -17.71
C GLN A 245 34.06 2.33 -18.26
N GLU A 246 34.03 2.73 -19.55
CA GLU A 246 35.08 3.56 -20.16
C GLU A 246 35.31 4.89 -19.41
N LEU A 247 34.23 5.52 -18.92
CA LEU A 247 34.29 6.84 -18.29
C LEU A 247 34.65 6.80 -16.80
N LEU A 248 34.29 5.74 -16.09
CA LEU A 248 34.41 5.65 -14.62
C LEU A 248 35.38 4.58 -14.13
N GLY A 249 35.95 3.77 -15.03
CA GLY A 249 36.92 2.73 -14.71
C GLY A 249 36.32 1.32 -14.65
N ASP A 250 37.12 0.38 -14.15
CA ASP A 250 36.88 -1.05 -14.34
C ASP A 250 35.80 -1.60 -13.39
N VAL A 251 34.54 -1.52 -13.83
CA VAL A 251 33.35 -2.00 -13.12
C VAL A 251 32.83 -3.27 -13.79
N GLU A 252 32.63 -4.33 -13.01
CA GLU A 252 32.17 -5.63 -13.51
C GLU A 252 30.78 -5.54 -14.16
N ILE A 253 30.63 -6.13 -15.36
CA ILE A 253 29.34 -6.29 -16.06
C ILE A 253 28.80 -7.71 -15.84
N VAL A 254 27.65 -7.82 -15.19
CA VAL A 254 27.01 -9.10 -14.83
C VAL A 254 25.73 -9.30 -15.62
N TYR A 255 25.61 -10.47 -16.26
CA TYR A 255 24.42 -10.85 -17.04
C TYR A 255 23.42 -11.61 -16.17
N THR A 256 22.14 -11.32 -16.35
CA THR A 256 20.99 -11.94 -15.67
C THR A 256 19.99 -12.46 -16.70
N PRO A 257 19.09 -13.39 -16.34
CA PRO A 257 18.08 -13.88 -17.27
C PRO A 257 17.27 -12.75 -17.92
N ALA A 258 16.97 -12.89 -19.21
CA ALA A 258 16.20 -11.91 -19.97
C ALA A 258 14.81 -11.69 -19.36
N ARG A 259 14.32 -10.45 -19.44
CA ARG A 259 12.95 -10.11 -19.00
C ARG A 259 11.96 -10.44 -20.12
N PRO A 260 10.81 -11.05 -19.83
CA PRO A 260 9.77 -11.26 -20.83
C PRO A 260 9.28 -9.90 -21.40
N GLY A 261 9.23 -9.77 -22.72
CA GLY A 261 8.62 -8.61 -23.40
C GLY A 261 9.54 -7.40 -23.60
N ASP A 262 10.86 -7.56 -23.65
CA ASP A 262 11.78 -6.45 -23.93
C ASP A 262 11.67 -6.02 -25.40
N PHE A 263 10.99 -4.90 -25.66
CA PHE A 263 10.60 -4.39 -26.98
C PHE A 263 11.73 -3.60 -27.67
N ASN A 264 12.06 -3.84 -28.94
CA ASN A 264 13.19 -3.18 -29.63
C ASN A 264 12.94 -1.72 -30.11
N GLY A 265 11.83 -1.09 -29.74
CA GLY A 265 11.51 0.27 -30.18
C GLY A 265 11.08 0.32 -31.66
N LYS A 266 10.91 1.53 -32.19
CA LYS A 266 10.64 1.80 -33.61
C LYS A 266 11.65 2.82 -34.14
N VAL A 267 11.90 2.79 -35.45
CA VAL A 267 12.72 3.81 -36.13
C VAL A 267 11.87 5.04 -36.39
N VAL A 268 12.03 6.07 -35.56
CA VAL A 268 11.23 7.30 -35.67
C VAL A 268 11.98 8.34 -36.50
N SER A 269 11.33 8.86 -37.55
CA SER A 269 11.84 9.95 -38.37
C SER A 269 11.56 11.30 -37.73
N SER A 270 12.60 12.12 -37.56
CA SER A 270 12.52 13.52 -37.11
C SER A 270 12.71 14.51 -38.27
N THR A 271 12.56 14.06 -39.52
CA THR A 271 12.84 14.86 -40.73
C THR A 271 12.00 16.14 -40.78
N ARG A 272 10.74 16.08 -40.36
CA ARG A 272 9.86 17.25 -40.32
C ARG A 272 10.36 18.31 -39.34
N ALA A 273 10.81 17.90 -38.15
CA ALA A 273 11.39 18.80 -37.16
C ALA A 273 12.68 19.47 -37.69
N ALA A 274 13.52 18.72 -38.42
CA ALA A 274 14.72 19.26 -39.04
C ALA A 274 14.42 20.29 -40.13
N HIS A 275 13.45 20.01 -41.01
CA HIS A 275 13.11 20.88 -42.13
C HIS A 275 12.34 22.14 -41.70
N GLU A 276 11.38 22.01 -40.79
CA GLU A 276 10.48 23.10 -40.42
C GLU A 276 10.95 23.90 -39.20
N LEU A 277 11.51 23.23 -38.18
CA LEU A 277 11.98 23.88 -36.94
C LEU A 277 13.48 24.14 -36.94
N GLY A 278 14.24 23.54 -37.87
CA GLY A 278 15.70 23.49 -37.78
C GLY A 278 16.19 22.64 -36.62
N TRP A 279 15.35 21.74 -36.08
CA TRP A 279 15.69 20.92 -34.92
C TRP A 279 16.29 19.57 -35.33
N THR A 280 17.42 19.23 -34.74
CA THR A 280 18.03 17.89 -34.83
C THR A 280 18.57 17.51 -33.45
N ALA A 281 18.64 16.22 -33.13
CA ALA A 281 19.36 15.75 -31.93
C ALA A 281 20.88 15.92 -32.16
N ARG A 282 21.42 17.09 -31.80
CA ARG A 282 22.80 17.48 -32.13
C ARG A 282 23.84 16.84 -31.22
N THR A 283 23.45 16.38 -30.04
CA THR A 283 24.37 15.82 -29.04
C THR A 283 24.51 14.31 -29.25
N PRO A 284 25.68 13.82 -29.68
CA PRO A 284 25.89 12.39 -29.84
C PRO A 284 25.73 11.63 -28.52
N PHE A 285 25.33 10.36 -28.56
CA PHE A 285 25.06 9.62 -27.32
C PHE A 285 26.28 9.56 -26.38
N ALA A 286 27.45 9.30 -26.96
CA ALA A 286 28.71 9.22 -26.23
C ALA A 286 29.08 10.51 -25.49
N ASP A 287 28.75 11.67 -26.07
CA ASP A 287 29.00 12.98 -25.50
C ASP A 287 27.99 13.32 -24.41
N GLY A 288 26.71 13.01 -24.65
CA GLY A 288 25.67 13.23 -23.64
C GLY A 288 25.89 12.41 -22.37
N VAL A 289 26.36 11.16 -22.50
CA VAL A 289 26.73 10.33 -21.32
C VAL A 289 27.96 10.92 -20.62
N ALA A 290 28.97 11.38 -21.36
CA ALA A 290 30.14 12.03 -20.78
C ALA A 290 29.76 13.30 -20.00
N ARG A 291 28.87 14.14 -20.54
CA ARG A 291 28.32 15.32 -19.86
C ARG A 291 27.53 14.93 -18.61
N TYR A 292 26.72 13.87 -18.67
CA TYR A 292 25.99 13.38 -17.52
C TYR A 292 26.92 12.88 -16.41
N VAL A 293 27.95 12.09 -16.75
CA VAL A 293 28.97 11.61 -15.81
C VAL A 293 29.72 12.78 -15.19
N ALA A 294 30.21 13.73 -16.00
CA ALA A 294 30.90 14.92 -15.50
C ALA A 294 30.01 15.72 -14.54
N TRP A 295 28.76 15.97 -14.90
CA TRP A 295 27.78 16.64 -14.03
C TRP A 295 27.57 15.88 -12.73
N ARG A 296 27.50 14.54 -12.77
CA ARG A 296 27.32 13.72 -11.57
C ARG A 296 28.56 13.75 -10.67
N CYS A 297 29.75 13.62 -11.23
CA CYS A 297 31.01 13.73 -10.51
C CYS A 297 31.18 15.12 -9.90
N GLU A 298 30.86 16.20 -10.62
CA GLU A 298 30.90 17.56 -10.05
C GLU A 298 29.90 17.70 -8.89
N ARG A 299 28.70 17.13 -9.01
CA ARG A 299 27.72 17.14 -7.91
C ARG A 299 28.20 16.37 -6.69
N GLU A 300 28.87 15.24 -6.87
CA GLU A 300 29.47 14.47 -5.78
C GLU A 300 30.70 15.15 -5.20
N ALA A 301 31.53 15.77 -6.03
CA ALA A 301 32.67 16.58 -5.60
C ALA A 301 32.21 17.80 -4.81
N ARG A 302 31.23 18.56 -5.28
CA ARG A 302 30.63 19.68 -4.52
C ARG A 302 29.98 19.20 -3.22
N ALA A 303 29.31 18.05 -3.22
CA ALA A 303 28.76 17.47 -2.00
C ALA A 303 29.87 17.07 -1.02
N ALA A 304 30.96 16.48 -1.53
CA ALA A 304 32.13 16.10 -0.76
C ALA A 304 32.97 17.31 -0.30
N GLU A 305 33.02 18.40 -1.07
CA GLU A 305 33.66 19.67 -0.72
C GLU A 305 32.84 20.42 0.32
N CYS A 306 31.50 20.44 0.22
CA CYS A 306 30.64 20.90 1.31
C CYS A 306 30.80 20.03 2.57
N GLU A 307 31.02 18.72 2.40
CA GLU A 307 31.30 17.78 3.50
C GLU A 307 32.73 17.89 4.06
N ALA A 308 33.72 18.25 3.25
CA ALA A 308 35.12 18.41 3.66
C ALA A 308 35.39 19.82 4.21
N ALA A 309 34.74 20.85 3.66
CA ALA A 309 34.72 22.21 4.21
C ALA A 309 33.98 22.28 5.56
N SER A 310 33.14 21.27 5.88
CA SER A 310 32.55 21.11 7.21
C SER A 310 33.43 20.31 8.19
N VAL A 311 34.69 19.99 7.83
CA VAL A 311 35.66 19.32 8.72
C VAL A 311 36.99 20.11 8.80
N ILE A 312 37.17 20.89 9.88
CA ILE A 312 38.44 21.52 10.33
C ILE A 312 38.62 21.26 11.85
N PRO A 313 39.85 21.10 12.39
CA PRO A 313 40.13 20.31 13.59
C PRO A 313 39.85 21.03 14.92
N ALA A 314 39.70 20.20 15.95
CA ALA A 314 39.36 20.49 17.35
C ALA A 314 39.70 21.90 17.88
N GLY A 315 38.64 22.70 18.05
CA GLY A 315 38.59 23.93 18.84
C GLY A 315 37.20 24.57 18.72
N GLU A 316 36.39 24.51 19.77
CA GLU A 316 35.01 25.05 19.82
C GLU A 316 34.96 26.60 19.78
N PRO A 317 33.85 27.27 19.39
CA PRO A 317 32.54 26.73 18.95
C PRO A 317 31.94 27.30 17.62
N ASP A 318 31.17 26.41 16.95
CA ASP A 318 29.93 26.51 16.12
C ASP A 318 29.78 27.33 14.80
N ALA A 319 29.26 26.60 13.77
CA ALA A 319 28.65 26.94 12.45
C ALA A 319 29.39 26.22 11.27
N GLU A 320 28.84 25.31 10.45
CA GLU A 320 27.48 25.12 9.91
C GLU A 320 27.15 23.63 9.70
N SER A 321 25.94 23.24 10.10
CA SER A 321 25.40 21.88 10.06
C SER A 321 24.90 21.47 8.68
N ARG A 322 25.07 20.20 8.28
CA ARG A 322 24.30 19.58 7.19
C ARG A 322 22.80 19.96 7.31
N PRO A 323 22.12 20.29 6.20
CA PRO A 323 20.72 20.69 6.23
C PRO A 323 19.88 19.59 6.88
N ARG A 324 18.99 19.97 7.81
CA ARG A 324 18.19 19.00 8.56
C ARG A 324 17.14 18.38 7.64
N HIS A 325 17.23 17.07 7.43
CA HIS A 325 16.23 16.31 6.68
C HIS A 325 15.08 15.93 7.61
N VAL A 326 13.92 16.58 7.42
CA VAL A 326 12.71 16.36 8.21
C VAL A 326 11.71 15.54 7.39
N LEU A 327 11.36 14.36 7.89
CA LEU A 327 10.36 13.50 7.28
C LEU A 327 9.05 13.54 8.07
N ILE A 328 8.02 14.12 7.46
CA ILE A 328 6.66 14.14 8.01
C ILE A 328 5.88 12.97 7.41
N ILE A 329 5.41 12.05 8.25
CA ILE A 329 4.65 10.88 7.85
C ILE A 329 3.19 11.05 8.29
N SER A 330 2.30 11.18 7.31
CA SER A 330 0.85 11.35 7.51
C SER A 330 0.07 10.13 6.99
N ALA A 331 -1.26 10.27 6.84
CA ALA A 331 -2.10 9.28 6.17
C ALA A 331 -3.31 9.96 5.50
N ASP A 332 -3.57 9.63 4.23
CA ASP A 332 -4.69 10.15 3.43
C ASP A 332 -6.05 9.54 3.87
N ILE A 333 -6.44 9.78 5.13
CA ILE A 333 -7.73 9.39 5.74
C ILE A 333 -8.54 10.67 6.07
N GLY A 334 -8.45 11.68 5.20
CA GLY A 334 -9.19 12.95 5.29
C GLY A 334 -8.33 14.13 5.75
N GLU A 335 -8.87 15.35 5.62
CA GLU A 335 -8.13 16.61 5.86
C GLU A 335 -7.67 16.79 7.32
N GLY A 336 -8.19 15.99 8.27
CA GLY A 336 -7.78 16.04 9.68
C GLY A 336 -6.32 15.66 9.94
N HIS A 337 -5.65 14.93 9.03
CA HIS A 337 -4.25 14.52 9.17
C HIS A 337 -3.31 15.20 8.16
N ASP A 338 -3.78 15.42 6.93
CA ASP A 338 -3.00 16.05 5.86
C ASP A 338 -2.79 17.55 6.10
N LEU A 339 -3.79 18.25 6.64
CA LEU A 339 -3.67 19.68 6.94
C LEU A 339 -2.62 19.93 8.03
N PRO A 340 -2.61 19.19 9.16
CA PRO A 340 -1.51 19.25 10.12
C PRO A 340 -0.14 18.97 9.51
N ALA A 341 -0.03 17.96 8.63
CA ALA A 341 1.25 17.63 8.00
C ALA A 341 1.78 18.80 7.16
N ARG A 342 0.91 19.44 6.37
CA ARG A 342 1.26 20.62 5.58
C ARG A 342 1.57 21.84 6.45
N ALA A 343 0.84 22.03 7.54
CA ALA A 343 1.07 23.13 8.48
C ALA A 343 2.43 22.98 9.18
N VAL A 344 2.72 21.82 9.76
CA VAL A 344 4.04 21.53 10.36
C VAL A 344 5.16 21.68 9.35
N ALA A 345 4.96 21.26 8.09
CA ALA A 345 5.96 21.44 7.05
C ALA A 345 6.27 22.91 6.75
N ARG A 346 5.26 23.79 6.80
CA ARG A 346 5.45 25.23 6.68
C ARG A 346 6.20 25.79 7.88
N GLU A 347 5.82 25.39 9.09
CA GLU A 347 6.51 25.81 10.32
C GLU A 347 8.01 25.49 10.26
N PHE A 348 8.40 24.31 9.77
CA PHE A 348 9.82 23.99 9.58
C PHE A 348 10.52 24.87 8.55
N ARG A 349 9.88 25.14 7.40
CA ARG A 349 10.47 26.02 6.38
C ARG A 349 10.58 27.47 6.84
N ASP A 350 9.66 27.92 7.69
CA ASP A 350 9.65 29.28 8.22
C ASP A 350 10.74 29.47 9.30
N GLU A 351 11.01 28.43 10.10
CA GLU A 351 11.91 28.52 11.26
C GLU A 351 13.32 27.97 11.01
N ASP A 352 13.48 27.07 10.04
CA ASP A 352 14.76 26.52 9.58
C ASP A 352 14.73 26.49 8.04
N PRO A 353 15.06 27.62 7.37
CA PRO A 353 15.01 27.74 5.91
C PRO A 353 15.88 26.72 5.17
N ASP A 354 16.92 26.20 5.84
CA ASP A 354 17.84 25.20 5.31
C ASP A 354 17.34 23.76 5.51
N ALA A 355 16.23 23.56 6.24
CA ALA A 355 15.64 22.24 6.44
C ALA A 355 14.99 21.68 5.16
N VAL A 356 15.36 20.46 4.79
CA VAL A 356 14.74 19.71 3.70
C VAL A 356 13.55 18.94 4.26
N VAL A 357 12.33 19.42 3.99
CA VAL A 357 11.09 18.84 4.54
C VAL A 357 10.35 18.00 3.49
N SER A 358 10.18 16.72 3.77
CA SER A 358 9.40 15.77 2.95
C SER A 358 8.11 15.36 3.66
N ILE A 359 6.97 15.39 2.97
CA ILE A 359 5.70 14.84 3.46
C ILE A 359 5.40 13.57 2.70
N VAL A 360 5.11 12.48 3.40
CA VAL A 360 4.77 11.19 2.80
C VAL A 360 3.55 10.56 3.46
N ASN A 361 2.76 9.84 2.67
CA ASN A 361 1.69 9.02 3.18
C ASN A 361 2.26 7.69 3.69
N GLY A 362 2.19 7.47 5.01
CA GLY A 362 2.67 6.26 5.66
C GLY A 362 1.77 5.04 5.45
N LEU A 363 0.51 5.23 5.07
CA LEU A 363 -0.47 4.15 4.99
C LEU A 363 -0.19 3.17 3.83
N PRO A 364 0.02 3.62 2.57
CA PRO A 364 0.48 2.75 1.47
C PRO A 364 1.80 2.06 1.80
N ALA A 365 2.71 2.77 2.46
CA ALA A 365 3.99 2.23 2.87
C ALA A 365 3.87 1.10 3.90
N MET A 366 2.80 1.06 4.72
CA MET A 366 2.54 -0.06 5.63
C MET A 366 1.95 -1.30 4.92
N GLY A 367 1.59 -1.20 3.63
CA GLY A 367 1.19 -2.31 2.77
C GLY A 367 -0.28 -2.29 2.38
N TRP A 368 -0.59 -2.95 1.26
CA TRP A 368 -1.93 -2.94 0.64
C TRP A 368 -3.05 -3.41 1.59
N PHE A 369 -2.78 -4.47 2.37
CA PHE A 369 -3.77 -5.03 3.30
C PHE A 369 -4.16 -4.04 4.41
N LEU A 370 -3.17 -3.39 5.03
CA LEU A 370 -3.42 -2.38 6.07
C LEU A 370 -4.09 -1.14 5.47
N THR A 371 -3.68 -0.73 4.26
CA THR A 371 -4.28 0.40 3.55
C THR A 371 -5.76 0.16 3.29
N LYS A 372 -6.11 -1.01 2.75
CA LYS A 372 -7.50 -1.41 2.51
C LYS A 372 -8.31 -1.50 3.81
N LEU A 373 -7.74 -2.11 4.86
CA LEU A 373 -8.42 -2.28 6.15
C LEU A 373 -8.68 -0.95 6.88
N LEU A 374 -7.73 0.00 6.83
CA LEU A 374 -7.80 1.25 7.58
C LEU A 374 -8.45 2.39 6.78
N ARG A 375 -8.36 2.40 5.44
CA ARG A 375 -8.93 3.44 4.57
C ARG A 375 -10.26 3.00 3.95
N GLU A 376 -10.22 2.01 3.06
CA GLU A 376 -11.38 1.60 2.24
C GLU A 376 -12.52 1.00 3.10
N ASN A 377 -12.17 0.21 4.12
CA ASN A 377 -13.17 -0.39 5.00
C ASN A 377 -13.79 0.64 5.96
N SER A 378 -13.08 1.71 6.32
CA SER A 378 -13.58 2.74 7.24
C SER A 378 -14.76 3.52 6.64
N GLU A 379 -14.69 3.87 5.35
CA GLU A 379 -15.81 4.51 4.65
C GLU A 379 -17.06 3.61 4.59
N PHE A 380 -16.88 2.33 4.29
CA PHE A 380 -17.96 1.35 4.30
C PHE A 380 -18.57 1.20 5.71
N MET A 381 -17.73 1.04 6.73
CA MET A 381 -18.17 0.89 8.11
C MET A 381 -18.91 2.13 8.62
N PHE A 382 -18.45 3.34 8.29
CA PHE A 382 -19.11 4.58 8.70
C PHE A 382 -20.49 4.74 8.07
N ARG A 383 -20.67 4.29 6.83
CA ARG A 383 -21.93 4.48 6.12
C ARG A 383 -22.96 3.39 6.36
N TRP A 384 -22.54 2.13 6.54
CA TRP A 384 -23.46 0.99 6.54
C TRP A 384 -23.52 0.25 7.88
N VAL A 385 -22.44 0.26 8.67
CA VAL A 385 -22.37 -0.54 9.92
C VAL A 385 -21.67 0.23 11.07
N PRO A 386 -22.13 1.44 11.43
CA PRO A 386 -21.44 2.30 12.40
C PRO A 386 -21.36 1.69 13.81
N TRP A 387 -22.31 0.82 14.19
CA TRP A 387 -22.29 0.09 15.46
C TRP A 387 -21.10 -0.88 15.54
N LEU A 388 -20.68 -1.47 14.42
CA LEU A 388 -19.57 -2.42 14.36
C LEU A 388 -18.25 -1.67 14.52
N PHE A 389 -18.09 -0.53 13.85
CA PHE A 389 -16.94 0.35 14.04
C PHE A 389 -16.83 0.78 15.50
N ASP A 390 -17.96 1.16 16.11
CA ASP A 390 -18.00 1.56 17.51
C ASP A 390 -17.64 0.43 18.49
N PHE A 391 -18.12 -0.78 18.21
CA PHE A 391 -17.76 -1.98 18.97
C PHE A 391 -16.27 -2.29 18.84
N GLN A 392 -15.73 -2.29 17.61
CA GLN A 392 -14.31 -2.52 17.35
C GLN A 392 -13.43 -1.47 18.04
N TYR A 393 -13.81 -0.19 17.95
CA TYR A 393 -13.10 0.90 18.61
C TYR A 393 -13.09 0.72 20.13
N ARG A 394 -14.23 0.37 20.75
CA ARG A 394 -14.29 0.03 22.19
C ARG A 394 -13.43 -1.16 22.54
N LEU A 395 -13.43 -2.20 21.70
CA LEU A 395 -12.62 -3.39 21.92
C LEU A 395 -11.12 -3.06 21.86
N PHE A 396 -10.67 -2.26 20.88
CA PHE A 396 -9.27 -1.89 20.72
C PHE A 396 -8.79 -0.82 21.70
N MET A 397 -9.64 0.11 22.11
CA MET A 397 -9.26 1.19 23.02
C MET A 397 -9.50 0.84 24.49
N GLY A 398 -10.54 0.07 24.81
CA GLY A 398 -10.95 -0.24 26.18
C GLY A 398 -10.32 -1.50 26.75
N PHE A 399 -10.03 -2.52 25.92
CA PHE A 399 -9.53 -3.81 26.41
C PHE A 399 -8.02 -3.98 26.12
N ALA A 400 -7.22 -4.10 27.17
CA ALA A 400 -5.75 -4.08 27.07
C ALA A 400 -5.16 -5.22 26.20
N PRO A 401 -5.64 -6.49 26.29
CA PRO A 401 -5.10 -7.58 25.47
C PRO A 401 -5.31 -7.38 23.97
N THR A 402 -6.50 -6.93 23.57
CA THR A 402 -6.81 -6.62 22.16
C THR A 402 -6.04 -5.41 21.68
N ARG A 403 -5.92 -4.36 22.49
CA ARG A 403 -5.06 -3.21 22.18
C ARG A 403 -3.62 -3.62 21.90
N TRP A 404 -3.05 -4.42 22.81
CA TRP A 404 -1.70 -4.95 22.68
C TRP A 404 -1.54 -5.76 21.39
N LEU A 405 -2.48 -6.67 21.12
CA LEU A 405 -2.46 -7.50 19.91
C LEU A 405 -2.54 -6.65 18.64
N SER A 406 -3.43 -5.68 18.60
CA SER A 406 -3.59 -4.77 17.46
C SER A 406 -2.34 -3.95 17.19
N MET A 407 -1.69 -3.39 18.23
CA MET A 407 -0.42 -2.68 18.07
C MET A 407 0.69 -3.60 17.56
N LYS A 408 0.73 -4.85 18.03
CA LYS A 408 1.71 -5.85 17.56
C LYS A 408 1.48 -6.25 16.11
N LEU A 409 0.24 -6.50 15.71
CA LEU A 409 -0.12 -6.82 14.32
C LEU A 409 0.17 -5.63 13.40
N LEU A 410 -0.22 -4.42 13.80
CA LEU A 410 0.04 -3.19 13.06
C LEU A 410 1.56 -3.00 12.84
N THR A 411 2.37 -3.19 13.89
CA THR A 411 3.83 -3.13 13.77
C THR A 411 4.37 -4.25 12.88
N LEU A 412 3.91 -5.49 13.07
CA LEU A 412 4.39 -6.65 12.32
C LEU A 412 4.17 -6.48 10.82
N LEU A 413 2.98 -6.00 10.43
CA LEU A 413 2.61 -5.79 9.04
C LEU A 413 3.26 -4.51 8.46
N GLY A 414 3.24 -3.40 9.21
CA GLY A 414 3.67 -2.09 8.71
C GLY A 414 5.19 -1.83 8.75
N HIS A 415 5.95 -2.48 9.64
CA HIS A 415 7.33 -2.06 9.90
C HIS A 415 8.27 -2.16 8.69
N ARG A 416 8.13 -3.18 7.84
CA ARG A 416 9.08 -3.42 6.74
C ARG A 416 8.97 -2.33 5.67
N GLY A 417 7.75 -1.93 5.34
CA GLY A 417 7.55 -0.90 4.33
C GLY A 417 7.80 0.51 4.90
N LEU A 418 7.41 0.78 6.15
CA LEU A 418 7.75 2.04 6.80
C LEU A 418 9.27 2.22 6.94
N MET A 419 10.03 1.17 7.29
CA MET A 419 11.50 1.24 7.33
C MET A 419 12.13 1.44 5.95
N ARG A 420 11.55 0.87 4.88
CA ARG A 420 12.01 1.13 3.50
C ARG A 420 11.78 2.60 3.13
N LEU A 421 10.60 3.12 3.45
CA LEU A 421 10.26 4.52 3.22
C LEU A 421 11.20 5.46 4.00
N ILE A 422 11.46 5.18 5.29
CA ILE A 422 12.38 5.98 6.10
C ILE A 422 13.80 5.95 5.51
N ARG A 423 14.30 4.78 5.10
CA ARG A 423 15.63 4.68 4.47
C ARG A 423 15.73 5.42 3.15
N ALA A 424 14.66 5.44 2.36
CA ALA A 424 14.64 6.14 1.08
C ALA A 424 14.75 7.66 1.21
N HIS A 425 14.34 8.22 2.36
CA HIS A 425 14.37 9.67 2.62
C HIS A 425 15.53 10.10 3.53
N ASP A 426 16.27 9.14 4.10
CA ASP A 426 17.39 9.33 5.03
C ASP A 426 17.20 10.52 6.03
N PRO A 427 16.15 10.52 6.86
CA PRO A 427 15.82 11.66 7.68
C PRO A 427 16.67 11.76 8.95
N ASN A 428 16.93 12.99 9.38
CA ASN A 428 17.49 13.30 10.69
C ASN A 428 16.40 13.39 11.78
N VAL A 429 15.17 13.74 11.39
CA VAL A 429 14.02 13.85 12.29
C VAL A 429 12.77 13.31 11.59
N ILE A 430 11.93 12.58 12.33
CA ILE A 430 10.63 12.10 11.84
C ILE A 430 9.51 12.73 12.65
N VAL A 431 8.48 13.25 11.98
CA VAL A 431 7.26 13.76 12.62
C VAL A 431 6.06 13.01 12.11
N SER A 432 5.26 12.43 13.00
CA SER A 432 4.02 11.73 12.65
C SER A 432 2.81 12.60 12.93
N THR A 433 1.89 12.69 11.97
CA THR A 433 0.55 13.30 12.17
C THR A 433 -0.58 12.29 12.13
N TYR A 434 -0.27 10.99 12.28
CA TYR A 434 -1.24 9.90 12.22
C TYR A 434 -1.00 8.84 13.31
N PRO A 435 -2.03 8.42 14.08
CA PRO A 435 -1.88 7.55 15.25
C PRO A 435 -1.32 6.17 14.90
N GLY A 436 -1.76 5.57 13.79
CA GLY A 436 -1.26 4.24 13.39
C GLY A 436 0.25 4.24 13.09
N VAL A 437 0.74 5.29 12.43
CA VAL A 437 2.17 5.48 12.15
C VAL A 437 2.93 5.74 13.45
N THR A 438 2.39 6.59 14.33
CA THR A 438 3.02 6.90 15.63
C THR A 438 3.23 5.64 16.47
N ALA A 439 2.24 4.73 16.52
CA ALA A 439 2.36 3.46 17.23
C ALA A 439 3.50 2.57 16.66
N VAL A 440 3.62 2.49 15.34
CA VAL A 440 4.69 1.69 14.69
C VAL A 440 6.07 2.31 14.91
N LEU A 441 6.20 3.63 14.71
CA LEU A 441 7.45 4.36 14.96
C LEU A 441 7.90 4.21 16.41
N GLY A 442 6.98 4.40 17.36
CA GLY A 442 7.25 4.24 18.78
C GLY A 442 7.74 2.83 19.13
N GLN A 443 7.16 1.79 18.54
CA GLN A 443 7.60 0.41 18.76
C GLN A 443 8.97 0.13 18.12
N LEU A 444 9.28 0.72 16.97
CA LEU A 444 10.58 0.63 16.30
C LEU A 444 11.69 1.32 17.09
N ARG A 445 11.44 2.54 17.56
CA ARG A 445 12.33 3.29 18.48
C ARG A 445 12.60 2.50 19.74
N ARG A 446 11.53 2.04 20.41
CA ARG A 446 11.61 1.30 21.67
C ARG A 446 12.32 -0.05 21.55
N SER A 447 12.28 -0.68 20.37
CA SER A 447 13.01 -1.92 20.09
C SER A 447 14.45 -1.72 19.61
N GLY A 448 14.91 -0.46 19.48
CA GLY A 448 16.24 -0.11 18.98
C GLY A 448 16.42 -0.31 17.47
N ARG A 449 15.34 -0.57 16.73
CA ARG A 449 15.37 -0.77 15.26
C ARG A 449 15.42 0.55 14.48
N LEU A 450 14.98 1.64 15.11
CA LEU A 450 15.02 2.99 14.55
C LEU A 450 15.76 3.90 15.52
N LYS A 451 16.82 4.54 15.04
CA LYS A 451 17.66 5.45 15.85
C LYS A 451 17.29 6.93 15.67
N VAL A 452 16.68 7.27 14.53
CA VAL A 452 16.22 8.62 14.20
C VAL A 452 15.20 9.11 15.25
N PRO A 453 15.35 10.31 15.82
CA PRO A 453 14.33 10.93 16.68
C PRO A 453 12.96 10.98 16.00
N CYS A 454 11.92 10.64 16.76
CA CYS A 454 10.54 10.59 16.29
C CYS A 454 9.66 11.45 17.19
N TYR A 455 8.85 12.28 16.57
CA TYR A 455 7.89 13.17 17.23
C TYR A 455 6.48 12.88 16.72
N SER A 456 5.46 13.28 17.48
CA SER A 456 4.08 13.25 16.98
C SER A 456 3.37 14.57 17.22
N SER A 457 2.64 15.04 16.20
CA SER A 457 1.73 16.18 16.33
C SER A 457 0.29 15.67 16.42
N ILE A 458 -0.34 15.89 17.58
CA ILE A 458 -1.64 15.36 17.97
C ILE A 458 -2.68 16.48 17.95
N THR A 459 -3.63 16.35 17.02
CA THR A 459 -4.76 17.28 16.86
C THR A 459 -6.03 16.79 17.54
N ASP A 460 -6.10 15.53 17.91
CA ASP A 460 -7.29 14.93 18.50
C ASP A 460 -7.41 15.30 19.99
N LEU A 461 -8.63 15.52 20.45
CA LEU A 461 -8.92 15.86 21.86
C LEU A 461 -8.93 14.62 22.78
N ALA A 462 -9.01 13.40 22.24
CA ALA A 462 -9.08 12.20 23.05
C ALA A 462 -8.62 10.95 22.29
N GLY A 463 -8.48 9.83 23.01
CA GLY A 463 -8.14 8.54 22.38
C GLY A 463 -6.63 8.38 22.18
N MET A 464 -5.85 8.72 23.20
CA MET A 464 -4.40 8.88 23.08
C MET A 464 -3.64 7.56 22.92
N GLN A 465 -4.28 6.40 23.02
CA GLN A 465 -3.63 5.08 23.07
C GLN A 465 -2.78 4.72 21.84
N PHE A 466 -3.11 5.26 20.66
CA PHE A 466 -2.31 5.08 19.44
C PHE A 466 -1.52 6.35 19.08
N TRP A 467 -1.89 7.51 19.63
CA TRP A 467 -1.20 8.78 19.44
C TRP A 467 0.03 8.95 20.34
N ALA A 468 -0.03 8.45 21.57
CA ALA A 468 1.02 8.53 22.56
C ALA A 468 1.75 7.18 22.67
N HIS A 469 3.09 7.20 22.73
CA HIS A 469 3.86 5.98 22.90
C HIS A 469 5.22 6.28 23.56
N PRO A 470 5.66 5.51 24.58
CA PRO A 470 6.94 5.75 25.30
C PRO A 470 8.23 5.68 24.47
N GLY A 471 8.12 5.34 23.20
CA GLY A 471 9.25 5.28 22.26
C GLY A 471 9.35 6.51 21.36
N ILE A 472 8.38 7.41 21.42
CA ILE A 472 8.39 8.72 20.77
C ILE A 472 9.07 9.70 21.71
N ASP A 473 9.86 10.62 21.16
CA ASP A 473 10.73 11.52 21.90
C ASP A 473 9.91 12.61 22.62
N LEU A 474 9.03 13.30 21.88
CA LEU A 474 8.00 14.19 22.41
C LEU A 474 6.69 14.11 21.61
N HIS A 475 5.59 14.35 22.32
CA HIS A 475 4.24 14.47 21.80
C HIS A 475 3.78 15.93 21.87
N PHE A 476 3.40 16.52 20.74
CA PHE A 476 2.87 17.88 20.66
C PHE A 476 1.36 17.83 20.61
N VAL A 477 0.70 18.35 21.63
CA VAL A 477 -0.76 18.41 21.70
C VAL A 477 -1.24 19.82 21.42
N THR A 478 -2.40 19.92 20.79
CA THR A 478 -3.08 21.20 20.52
C THR A 478 -4.01 21.62 21.67
N HIS A 479 -4.60 20.63 22.33
CA HIS A 479 -5.48 20.79 23.48
C HIS A 479 -4.71 20.47 24.78
N PRO A 480 -4.47 21.46 25.66
CA PRO A 480 -3.74 21.22 26.91
C PRO A 480 -4.45 20.25 27.85
N GLU A 481 -5.76 20.09 27.72
CA GLU A 481 -6.59 19.15 28.49
C GLU A 481 -6.20 17.69 28.26
N THR A 482 -5.52 17.41 27.15
CA THR A 482 -5.10 16.04 26.76
C THR A 482 -3.75 15.61 27.33
N ILE A 483 -3.02 16.55 27.94
CA ILE A 483 -1.66 16.31 28.44
C ILE A 483 -1.63 15.15 29.41
N GLU A 484 -2.54 15.12 30.39
CA GLU A 484 -2.58 14.07 31.42
C GLU A 484 -2.82 12.68 30.80
N GLU A 485 -3.76 12.56 29.86
CA GLU A 485 -4.05 11.28 29.19
C GLU A 485 -2.83 10.81 28.37
N ALA A 486 -2.23 11.69 27.59
CA ALA A 486 -1.07 11.36 26.76
C ALA A 486 0.16 11.01 27.63
N GLU A 487 0.42 11.73 28.72
CA GLU A 487 1.52 11.43 29.65
C GLU A 487 1.32 10.13 30.43
N SER A 488 0.06 9.76 30.73
CA SER A 488 -0.23 8.46 31.36
C SER A 488 0.20 7.27 30.50
N ILE A 489 0.29 7.47 29.18
CA ILE A 489 0.67 6.46 28.20
C ILE A 489 2.16 6.54 27.87
N ALA A 490 2.66 7.73 27.53
CA ALA A 490 4.03 7.94 27.06
C ALA A 490 5.05 8.19 28.18
N GLY A 491 4.57 8.55 29.38
CA GLY A 491 5.36 8.84 30.57
C GLY A 491 5.39 10.34 30.89
N PRO A 492 5.68 10.71 32.16
CA PRO A 492 5.70 12.11 32.57
C PRO A 492 6.68 12.99 31.78
N GLY A 493 6.26 14.23 31.52
CA GLY A 493 7.03 15.24 30.79
C GLY A 493 7.23 14.95 29.30
N SER A 494 6.58 13.93 28.75
CA SER A 494 6.70 13.52 27.33
C SER A 494 5.83 14.35 26.39
N VAL A 495 5.00 15.25 26.92
CA VAL A 495 4.03 16.03 26.16
C VAL A 495 4.37 17.53 26.25
N ARG A 496 4.14 18.27 25.17
CA ARG A 496 4.24 19.73 25.11
C ARG A 496 2.99 20.30 24.46
N TRP A 497 2.50 21.41 25.01
CA TRP A 497 1.42 22.17 24.38
C TRP A 497 2.01 23.06 23.29
N ALA A 498 1.69 22.73 22.03
CA ALA A 498 2.18 23.43 20.85
C ALA A 498 1.11 24.34 20.24
N LYS A 499 1.56 25.29 19.42
CA LYS A 499 0.72 26.02 18.48
C LYS A 499 -0.05 25.02 17.61
N PRO A 500 -1.37 25.21 17.42
CA PRO A 500 -2.14 24.36 16.52
C PRO A 500 -1.58 24.35 15.10
N PRO A 501 -1.34 23.18 14.50
CA PRO A 501 -0.88 23.05 13.11
C PRO A 501 -2.06 23.25 12.16
N THR A 502 -2.61 24.46 12.13
CA THR A 502 -3.67 24.91 11.21
C THR A 502 -3.16 26.05 10.32
N SER A 503 -4.00 26.51 9.38
CA SER A 503 -3.69 27.67 8.55
C SER A 503 -3.46 28.91 9.42
N THR A 504 -2.42 29.68 9.09
CA THR A 504 -2.09 30.97 9.73
C THR A 504 -3.26 31.95 9.68
N ALA A 505 -4.15 31.80 8.70
CA ALA A 505 -5.40 32.56 8.62
C ALA A 505 -6.24 32.44 9.89
N PHE A 506 -6.33 31.26 10.52
CA PHE A 506 -7.09 31.07 11.77
C PHE A 506 -6.43 31.70 12.99
N LEU A 507 -5.10 31.82 12.97
CA LEU A 507 -4.31 32.39 14.05
C LEU A 507 -4.23 33.93 13.98
N ALA A 508 -4.42 34.51 12.79
CA ALA A 508 -4.49 35.96 12.60
C ALA A 508 -5.83 36.53 13.10
N ALA A 509 -5.83 37.68 13.76
CA ALA A 509 -7.06 38.32 14.20
C ALA A 509 -8.00 38.61 13.01
N ARG A 510 -9.29 38.28 13.15
CA ARG A 510 -10.30 38.48 12.10
C ARG A 510 -11.58 39.00 12.72
N SER A 511 -12.01 40.19 12.32
CA SER A 511 -13.24 40.78 12.83
C SER A 511 -14.48 40.11 12.20
N ARG A 512 -15.57 40.04 12.98
CA ARG A 512 -16.86 39.50 12.52
C ARG A 512 -17.41 40.26 11.32
N SER A 513 -17.29 41.59 11.33
CA SER A 513 -17.79 42.47 10.26
C SER A 513 -17.02 42.29 8.95
N ASP A 514 -15.69 42.13 9.00
CA ASP A 514 -14.89 41.87 7.81
C ASP A 514 -15.14 40.48 7.24
N ALA A 515 -15.26 39.47 8.10
CA ALA A 515 -15.60 38.11 7.69
C ALA A 515 -16.98 38.05 7.01
N ARG A 516 -17.99 38.73 7.58
CA ARG A 516 -19.34 38.84 7.00
C ARG A 516 -19.33 39.56 5.66
N ARG A 517 -18.65 40.70 5.56
CA ARG A 517 -18.49 41.44 4.30
C ARG A 517 -17.87 40.55 3.22
N ALA A 518 -16.83 39.82 3.58
CA ALA A 518 -16.12 38.96 2.64
C ALA A 518 -16.94 37.74 2.18
N LEU A 519 -17.96 37.32 2.95
CA LEU A 519 -18.90 36.25 2.61
C LEU A 519 -20.23 36.77 2.02
N GLY A 520 -20.36 38.08 1.81
CA GLY A 520 -21.62 38.70 1.37
C GLY A 520 -22.77 38.46 2.35
N LEU A 521 -22.48 38.48 3.65
CA LEU A 521 -23.45 38.35 4.73
C LEU A 521 -23.78 39.73 5.32
N PRO A 522 -24.99 39.93 5.87
CA PRO A 522 -25.35 41.15 6.57
C PRO A 522 -24.37 41.44 7.72
N ILE A 523 -23.92 42.70 7.81
CA ILE A 523 -23.03 43.18 8.86
C ILE A 523 -23.78 43.68 10.10
N ASP A 524 -25.12 43.67 10.06
CA ASP A 524 -26.01 44.03 11.16
C ASP A 524 -26.10 42.92 12.22
N GLU A 525 -27.04 43.04 13.15
CA GLU A 525 -27.22 42.09 14.26
C GLU A 525 -27.80 40.72 13.85
N THR A 526 -28.08 40.50 12.55
CA THR A 526 -28.58 39.22 12.03
C THR A 526 -27.70 38.07 12.51
N LYS A 527 -28.33 37.01 13.05
CA LYS A 527 -27.62 35.83 13.54
C LYS A 527 -27.16 34.97 12.36
N VAL A 528 -25.96 34.42 12.44
CA VAL A 528 -25.43 33.50 11.41
C VAL A 528 -25.08 32.17 12.07
N ILE A 529 -25.66 31.08 11.60
CA ILE A 529 -25.42 29.73 12.12
C ILE A 529 -24.74 28.92 11.03
N ALA A 530 -23.55 28.37 11.31
CA ALA A 530 -22.91 27.41 10.41
C ALA A 530 -23.25 25.98 10.81
N VAL A 531 -23.49 25.13 9.82
CA VAL A 531 -23.68 23.68 9.97
C VAL A 531 -22.63 22.98 9.12
N SER A 532 -21.73 22.20 9.72
CA SER A 532 -20.58 21.62 9.02
C SER A 532 -20.36 20.13 9.29
N GLY A 533 -20.16 19.37 8.21
CA GLY A 533 -19.83 17.95 8.25
C GLY A 533 -18.34 17.63 8.16
N GLY A 534 -17.49 18.66 8.29
CA GLY A 534 -16.07 18.57 7.94
C GLY A 534 -15.85 18.39 6.43
N GLY A 535 -14.60 18.10 6.05
CA GLY A 535 -14.21 17.99 4.63
C GLY A 535 -14.96 16.93 3.82
N TRP A 536 -15.48 15.90 4.49
CA TRP A 536 -16.20 14.77 3.86
C TRP A 536 -17.73 14.88 3.96
N GLY A 537 -18.27 15.87 4.67
CA GLY A 537 -19.72 16.01 4.84
C GLY A 537 -20.36 14.78 5.49
N VAL A 538 -19.89 14.38 6.66
CA VAL A 538 -20.34 13.16 7.37
C VAL A 538 -21.37 13.52 8.45
N GLY A 539 -22.27 12.61 8.80
CA GLY A 539 -23.27 12.80 9.86
C GLY A 539 -24.59 13.42 9.35
N ASP A 540 -25.52 13.66 10.28
CA ASP A 540 -26.84 14.20 9.96
C ASP A 540 -26.84 15.73 9.79
N LEU A 541 -26.31 16.19 8.65
CA LEU A 541 -26.31 17.62 8.31
C LEU A 541 -27.70 18.14 7.95
N LEU A 542 -28.56 17.29 7.39
CA LEU A 542 -29.90 17.68 6.98
C LEU A 542 -30.77 17.98 8.20
N GLY A 543 -30.75 17.10 9.20
CA GLY A 543 -31.41 17.31 10.50
C GLY A 543 -30.85 18.54 11.23
N ALA A 544 -29.52 18.68 11.28
CA ALA A 544 -28.88 19.85 11.87
C ALA A 544 -29.27 21.16 11.18
N THR A 545 -29.37 21.15 9.84
CA THR A 545 -29.77 22.33 9.06
C THR A 545 -31.23 22.68 9.30
N ARG A 546 -32.14 21.69 9.41
CA ARG A 546 -33.54 21.93 9.79
C ARG A 546 -33.65 22.59 11.16
N ALA A 547 -33.00 22.01 12.17
CA ALA A 547 -33.01 22.57 13.52
C ALA A 547 -32.41 23.99 13.58
N ALA A 548 -31.37 24.27 12.79
CA ALA A 548 -30.81 25.62 12.68
C ALA A 548 -31.77 26.62 12.01
N LEU A 549 -32.60 26.18 11.04
CA LEU A 549 -33.58 27.03 10.36
C LEU A 549 -34.80 27.37 11.24
N ASP A 550 -35.08 26.56 12.27
CA ASP A 550 -36.14 26.84 13.25
C ASP A 550 -35.81 28.05 14.13
N VAL A 551 -34.54 28.45 14.22
CA VAL A 551 -34.13 29.70 14.86
C VAL A 551 -34.61 30.87 14.00
N ARG A 552 -35.45 31.73 14.58
CA ARG A 552 -35.96 32.94 13.92
C ARG A 552 -34.83 33.93 13.67
N ASP A 553 -34.91 34.67 12.57
CA ASP A 553 -33.99 35.76 12.23
C ASP A 553 -32.50 35.36 12.13
N ALA A 554 -32.24 34.10 11.79
CA ALA A 554 -30.90 33.58 11.50
C ALA A 554 -30.71 33.19 10.03
N ILE A 555 -29.52 33.48 9.50
CA ILE A 555 -29.03 32.92 8.22
C ILE A 555 -28.28 31.63 8.53
N VAL A 556 -28.59 30.56 7.80
CA VAL A 556 -27.95 29.25 7.98
C VAL A 556 -26.99 28.97 6.84
N LEU A 557 -25.72 28.71 7.16
CA LEU A 557 -24.69 28.28 6.23
C LEU A 557 -24.53 26.77 6.35
N CYS A 558 -25.00 25.99 5.38
CA CYS A 558 -24.85 24.54 5.37
C CYS A 558 -23.63 24.13 4.53
N LEU A 559 -22.55 23.70 5.18
CA LEU A 559 -21.30 23.31 4.55
C LEU A 559 -21.25 21.79 4.36
N CYS A 560 -21.49 21.33 3.13
CA CYS A 560 -21.54 19.92 2.79
C CYS A 560 -20.17 19.29 2.47
N GLY A 561 -19.07 20.06 2.57
CA GLY A 561 -17.72 19.58 2.24
C GLY A 561 -17.61 19.09 0.78
N ARG A 562 -16.81 18.05 0.54
CA ARG A 562 -16.64 17.41 -0.78
C ARG A 562 -17.75 16.38 -1.10
N ASN A 563 -18.85 16.37 -0.36
CA ASN A 563 -19.94 15.42 -0.55
C ASN A 563 -21.04 16.01 -1.46
N ASP A 564 -20.84 15.92 -2.78
CA ASP A 564 -21.78 16.44 -3.76
C ASP A 564 -23.17 15.81 -3.66
N LYS A 565 -23.27 14.55 -3.25
CA LYS A 565 -24.55 13.86 -3.05
C LYS A 565 -25.34 14.48 -1.91
N LEU A 566 -24.69 14.72 -0.77
CA LEU A 566 -25.30 15.40 0.37
C LEU A 566 -25.69 16.83 0.00
N ARG A 567 -24.83 17.55 -0.73
CA ARG A 567 -25.13 18.91 -1.21
C ARG A 567 -26.39 18.93 -2.08
N ALA A 568 -26.49 17.99 -3.02
CA ALA A 568 -27.66 17.85 -3.88
C ALA A 568 -28.92 17.46 -3.09
N GLN A 569 -28.79 16.64 -2.05
CA GLN A 569 -29.89 16.28 -1.17
C GLN A 569 -30.41 17.49 -0.37
N VAL A 570 -29.53 18.21 0.32
CA VAL A 570 -29.90 19.42 1.09
C VAL A 570 -30.53 20.47 0.18
N SER A 571 -29.96 20.69 -1.01
CA SER A 571 -30.50 21.65 -1.98
C SER A 571 -31.89 21.24 -2.49
N ARG A 572 -32.16 19.94 -2.65
CA ARG A 572 -33.47 19.44 -3.09
C ARG A 572 -34.53 19.57 -2.00
N GLU A 573 -34.17 19.28 -0.75
CA GLU A 573 -35.13 19.23 0.36
C GLU A 573 -35.36 20.60 1.03
N LEU A 574 -34.35 21.47 1.05
CA LEU A 574 -34.38 22.76 1.76
C LEU A 574 -34.00 23.97 0.90
N GLY A 575 -33.68 23.78 -0.39
CA GLY A 575 -33.17 24.86 -1.24
C GLY A 575 -34.16 25.97 -1.56
N SER A 576 -35.45 25.81 -1.24
CA SER A 576 -36.43 26.88 -1.33
C SER A 576 -36.37 27.86 -0.14
N GLU A 577 -35.66 27.55 0.95
CA GLU A 577 -35.56 28.47 2.08
C GLU A 577 -34.62 29.65 1.78
N PRO A 578 -35.11 30.90 1.81
CA PRO A 578 -34.30 32.07 1.45
C PRO A 578 -33.21 32.39 2.47
N ARG A 579 -33.31 31.86 3.69
CA ARG A 579 -32.32 32.03 4.77
C ARG A 579 -31.19 30.98 4.71
N LEU A 580 -31.31 29.96 3.86
CA LEU A 580 -30.32 28.89 3.72
C LEU A 580 -29.31 29.21 2.62
N ARG A 581 -28.02 29.10 2.93
CA ARG A 581 -26.93 29.10 1.95
C ARG A 581 -26.23 27.76 1.98
N VAL A 582 -26.45 26.96 0.94
CA VAL A 582 -25.78 25.65 0.79
C VAL A 582 -24.42 25.85 0.14
N MET A 583 -23.37 25.35 0.78
CA MET A 583 -21.98 25.50 0.36
C MET A 583 -21.33 24.12 0.17
N GLY A 584 -20.43 24.02 -0.82
CA GLY A 584 -19.54 22.86 -0.96
C GLY A 584 -18.32 22.97 -0.04
N PHE A 585 -17.21 22.35 -0.45
CA PHE A 585 -15.91 22.54 0.19
C PHE A 585 -15.45 23.99 0.06
N THR A 586 -14.88 24.56 1.12
CA THR A 586 -14.39 25.95 1.15
C THR A 586 -13.02 26.01 1.81
N ASP A 587 -12.13 26.83 1.25
CA ASP A 587 -10.84 27.23 1.82
C ASP A 587 -10.97 28.45 2.75
N ARG A 588 -12.15 29.08 2.78
CA ARG A 588 -12.46 30.27 3.58
C ARG A 588 -13.14 29.94 4.92
N MET A 589 -12.88 28.76 5.46
CA MET A 589 -13.50 28.31 6.72
C MET A 589 -13.20 29.27 7.89
N GLY A 590 -12.03 29.93 7.88
CA GLY A 590 -11.69 30.97 8.86
C GLY A 590 -12.61 32.19 8.83
N ASP A 591 -13.12 32.58 7.66
CA ASP A 591 -14.13 33.63 7.54
C ASP A 591 -15.50 33.11 8.00
N VAL A 592 -15.85 31.86 7.66
CA VAL A 592 -17.13 31.25 8.06
C VAL A 592 -17.24 31.22 9.59
N LEU A 593 -16.22 30.69 10.27
CA LEU A 593 -16.23 30.61 11.73
C LEU A 593 -16.19 31.98 12.41
N ALA A 594 -15.47 32.96 11.83
CA ALA A 594 -15.47 34.33 12.37
C ALA A 594 -16.82 35.05 12.17
N ALA A 595 -17.49 34.80 11.04
CA ALA A 595 -18.77 35.42 10.69
C ALA A 595 -19.96 34.80 11.46
N SER A 596 -19.88 33.52 11.77
CA SER A 596 -20.90 32.76 12.50
C SER A 596 -20.97 33.12 13.98
N ASP A 597 -22.17 32.98 14.53
CA ASP A 597 -22.51 33.15 15.94
C ASP A 597 -22.65 31.81 16.67
N ALA A 598 -22.87 30.72 15.92
CA ALA A 598 -22.77 29.36 16.41
C ALA A 598 -22.37 28.41 15.26
N LEU A 599 -21.69 27.32 15.62
CA LEU A 599 -21.36 26.21 14.73
C LEU A 599 -22.01 24.92 15.24
N VAL A 600 -22.88 24.32 14.44
CA VAL A 600 -23.28 22.92 14.59
C VAL A 600 -22.35 22.07 13.74
N HIS A 601 -21.61 21.14 14.33
CA HIS A 601 -20.66 20.32 13.60
C HIS A 601 -20.83 18.82 13.92
N SER A 602 -20.44 17.95 13.00
CA SER A 602 -20.51 16.50 13.21
C SER A 602 -19.17 15.79 13.31
N SER A 603 -18.08 16.41 12.86
CA SER A 603 -16.74 15.80 12.84
C SER A 603 -15.83 16.40 13.90
N ALA A 604 -15.38 15.61 14.88
CA ALA A 604 -14.40 16.07 15.87
C ALA A 604 -13.06 16.49 15.21
N GLY A 605 -12.20 17.21 15.95
CA GLY A 605 -10.84 17.55 15.53
C GLY A 605 -10.61 19.04 15.27
N LEU A 606 -9.83 19.36 14.23
CA LEU A 606 -9.33 20.72 13.96
C LEU A 606 -10.43 21.78 13.78
N THR A 607 -11.57 21.45 13.17
CA THR A 607 -12.64 22.44 12.95
C THR A 607 -13.19 22.98 14.28
N VAL A 608 -13.28 22.13 15.31
CA VAL A 608 -13.74 22.53 16.64
C VAL A 608 -12.70 23.44 17.29
N LEU A 609 -11.42 23.08 17.20
CA LEU A 609 -10.31 23.90 17.69
C LEU A 609 -10.27 25.27 16.98
N GLU A 610 -10.44 25.30 15.66
CA GLU A 610 -10.50 26.52 14.86
C GLU A 610 -11.69 27.41 15.27
N ALA A 611 -12.84 26.82 15.59
CA ALA A 611 -14.01 27.55 16.08
C ALA A 611 -13.74 28.16 17.46
N ILE A 612 -13.11 27.41 18.36
CA ILE A 612 -12.68 27.91 19.69
C ILE A 612 -11.71 29.09 19.53
N ILE A 613 -10.70 28.97 18.65
CA ILE A 613 -9.75 30.07 18.36
C ILE A 613 -10.49 31.32 17.86
N ARG A 614 -11.58 31.15 17.12
CA ARG A 614 -12.41 32.24 16.57
C ARG A 614 -13.48 32.77 17.51
N GLY A 615 -13.63 32.22 18.71
CA GLY A 615 -14.72 32.59 19.61
C GLY A 615 -16.09 32.26 19.00
N CYS A 616 -16.16 31.17 18.21
CA CYS A 616 -17.41 30.65 17.67
C CYS A 616 -17.86 29.46 18.55
N PRO A 617 -18.96 29.59 19.32
CA PRO A 617 -19.54 28.49 20.08
C PRO A 617 -19.79 27.26 19.21
N VAL A 618 -19.52 26.07 19.77
CA VAL A 618 -19.64 24.80 19.05
C VAL A 618 -20.67 23.90 19.71
N ILE A 619 -21.51 23.28 18.88
CA ILE A 619 -22.46 22.23 19.21
C ILE A 619 -22.09 21.02 18.36
N SER A 620 -21.63 19.94 18.99
CA SER A 620 -21.35 18.69 18.30
C SER A 620 -22.64 17.87 18.16
N TYR A 621 -22.97 17.44 16.93
CA TYR A 621 -24.17 16.67 16.61
C TYR A 621 -23.98 15.78 15.36
N GLY A 622 -24.70 14.65 15.29
CA GLY A 622 -24.91 13.94 14.02
C GLY A 622 -23.88 12.85 13.68
N PHE A 623 -22.79 12.72 14.44
CA PHE A 623 -21.88 11.56 14.35
C PHE A 623 -21.41 11.14 15.76
N GLY A 624 -21.96 10.04 16.28
CA GLY A 624 -21.82 9.63 17.68
C GLY A 624 -21.06 8.31 17.90
N TYR A 625 -20.18 7.92 16.97
CA TYR A 625 -19.54 6.59 16.97
C TYR A 625 -18.00 6.67 17.04
N GLY A 626 -17.38 5.63 17.61
CA GLY A 626 -15.93 5.45 17.64
C GLY A 626 -15.16 6.63 18.25
N HIS A 627 -14.17 7.15 17.53
CA HIS A 627 -13.30 8.24 18.00
C HIS A 627 -14.05 9.56 18.25
N VAL A 628 -15.09 9.87 17.45
CA VAL A 628 -15.90 11.09 17.65
C VAL A 628 -16.71 11.00 18.94
N ARG A 629 -17.23 9.82 19.30
CA ARG A 629 -17.92 9.66 20.60
C ARG A 629 -17.02 9.99 21.78
N VAL A 630 -15.78 9.50 21.76
CA VAL A 630 -14.81 9.76 22.83
C VAL A 630 -14.41 11.23 22.84
N SER A 631 -14.27 11.84 21.66
CA SER A 631 -14.03 13.29 21.53
C SER A 631 -15.20 14.12 22.09
N ASN A 632 -16.45 13.74 21.83
CA ASN A 632 -17.63 14.41 22.37
C ASN A 632 -17.71 14.30 23.89
N GLN A 633 -17.35 13.15 24.45
CA GLN A 633 -17.23 12.99 25.91
C GLN A 633 -16.16 13.93 26.49
N ALA A 634 -15.04 14.09 25.79
CA ALA A 634 -13.98 15.01 26.21
C ALA A 634 -14.42 16.48 26.09
N LEU A 635 -15.12 16.85 25.01
CA LEU A 635 -15.68 18.20 24.83
C LEU A 635 -16.60 18.59 25.99
N LEU A 636 -17.50 17.68 26.40
CA LEU A 636 -18.36 17.88 27.57
C LEU A 636 -17.57 17.93 28.88
N LYS A 637 -16.65 16.98 29.09
CA LYS A 637 -15.84 16.88 30.30
C LYS A 637 -15.04 18.15 30.56
N PHE A 638 -14.49 18.75 29.51
CA PHE A 638 -13.65 19.95 29.58
C PHE A 638 -14.43 21.26 29.36
N GLY A 639 -15.73 21.20 29.09
CA GLY A 639 -16.56 22.38 28.85
C GLY A 639 -16.19 23.16 27.58
N LEU A 640 -15.65 22.48 26.56
CA LEU A 640 -15.16 23.10 25.32
C LEU A 640 -16.24 23.25 24.23
N ALA A 641 -17.27 22.42 24.27
CA ALA A 641 -18.42 22.49 23.36
C ALA A 641 -19.64 21.80 23.97
N GLN A 642 -20.82 22.16 23.47
CA GLN A 642 -22.06 21.43 23.74
C GLN A 642 -22.13 20.18 22.87
N VAL A 643 -22.86 19.16 23.29
CA VAL A 643 -23.02 17.91 22.53
C VAL A 643 -24.48 17.50 22.54
N ALA A 644 -25.13 17.68 21.40
CA ALA A 644 -26.49 17.23 21.16
C ALA A 644 -26.47 15.75 20.69
N ARG A 645 -27.28 14.92 21.34
CA ARG A 645 -27.46 13.50 21.00
C ARG A 645 -28.60 13.27 20.02
N THR A 646 -29.62 14.13 20.09
CA THR A 646 -30.78 14.10 19.20
C THR A 646 -30.98 15.46 18.53
N VAL A 647 -31.78 15.53 17.47
CA VAL A 647 -31.96 16.77 16.70
C VAL A 647 -32.71 17.82 17.53
N GLU A 648 -33.57 17.38 18.44
CA GLU A 648 -34.38 18.21 19.33
C GLU A 648 -33.53 18.96 20.36
N GLU A 649 -32.35 18.42 20.72
CA GLU A 649 -31.42 19.06 21.65
C GLU A 649 -30.67 20.24 21.00
N ILE A 650 -30.62 20.32 19.66
CA ILE A 650 -29.89 21.38 18.92
C ILE A 650 -30.49 22.75 19.16
N GLY A 651 -31.83 22.89 19.20
CA GLY A 651 -32.50 24.17 19.39
C GLY A 651 -32.14 24.84 20.73
N PRO A 652 -32.37 24.18 21.87
CA PRO A 652 -31.97 24.69 23.19
C PRO A 652 -30.46 24.95 23.32
N ASP A 653 -29.61 24.14 22.67
CA ASP A 653 -28.16 24.35 22.65
C ASP A 653 -27.76 25.58 21.81
N LEU A 654 -28.45 25.82 20.68
CA LEU A 654 -28.29 27.00 19.83
C LEU A 654 -28.73 28.27 20.55
N GLU A 655 -29.86 28.26 21.24
CA GLU A 655 -30.31 29.42 22.04
C GLU A 655 -29.26 29.83 23.07
N ARG A 656 -28.68 28.85 23.78
CA ARG A 656 -27.55 29.08 24.70
C ARG A 656 -26.32 29.63 23.99
N ALA A 657 -25.94 29.04 22.86
CA ALA A 657 -24.77 29.47 22.08
C ALA A 657 -24.92 30.89 21.50
N LEU A 658 -26.13 31.27 21.09
CA LEU A 658 -26.40 32.58 20.48
C LEU A 658 -26.53 33.71 21.52
N ALA A 659 -26.75 33.36 22.79
CA ALA A 659 -26.86 34.29 23.92
C ALA A 659 -25.49 34.74 24.45
N ASP A 660 -24.49 33.86 24.45
CA ASP A 660 -23.14 34.15 24.95
C ASP A 660 -22.08 33.69 23.94
N ARG A 661 -21.44 34.68 23.30
CA ARG A 661 -20.36 34.44 22.35
C ARG A 661 -19.02 34.68 23.03
N PRO A 662 -18.16 33.64 23.16
CA PRO A 662 -16.83 33.79 23.69
C PRO A 662 -15.97 34.73 22.84
N GLU A 663 -15.07 35.47 23.50
CA GLU A 663 -14.01 36.18 22.81
C GLU A 663 -13.02 35.21 22.14
N PRO A 664 -12.45 35.54 20.98
CA PRO A 664 -11.42 34.72 20.32
C PRO A 664 -10.20 34.46 21.23
N ASP A 665 -9.76 33.20 21.35
CA ASP A 665 -8.62 32.84 22.20
C ASP A 665 -7.28 32.99 21.47
N GLY A 666 -6.66 34.17 21.58
CA GLY A 666 -5.33 34.45 21.03
C GLY A 666 -4.18 33.71 21.73
N ARG A 667 -4.40 32.95 22.82
CA ARG A 667 -3.32 32.18 23.48
C ARG A 667 -2.78 31.07 22.59
N PHE A 668 -3.60 30.47 21.75
CA PHE A 668 -3.17 29.42 20.81
C PHE A 668 -2.12 29.92 19.82
N ALA A 669 -2.28 31.13 19.29
CA ALA A 669 -1.35 31.74 18.34
C ALA A 669 0.01 32.13 18.96
N ARG A 670 0.04 32.39 20.28
CA ARG A 670 1.24 32.78 21.03
C ARG A 670 2.10 31.59 21.48
N ARG A 671 1.64 30.36 21.25
CA ARG A 671 2.40 29.15 21.59
C ARG A 671 3.55 28.94 20.60
N PRO A 672 4.66 28.35 21.04
CA PRO A 672 5.71 27.91 20.12
C PRO A 672 5.15 26.87 19.15
N SER A 673 5.62 26.92 17.90
CA SER A 673 5.23 25.97 16.87
C SER A 673 5.72 24.56 17.17
N THR A 674 5.20 23.58 16.43
CA THR A 674 5.70 22.21 16.56
C THR A 674 7.15 22.13 16.06
N ALA A 675 7.47 22.84 14.97
CA ALA A 675 8.85 22.95 14.48
C ALA A 675 9.79 23.53 15.55
N SER A 676 9.42 24.65 16.18
CA SER A 676 10.23 25.36 17.19
C SER A 676 10.55 24.47 18.38
N LEU A 677 9.53 23.74 18.85
CA LEU A 677 9.67 22.81 19.95
C LEU A 677 10.56 21.62 19.59
N ILE A 678 10.54 21.16 18.34
CA ILE A 678 11.44 20.09 17.86
C ILE A 678 12.87 20.61 17.73
N LEU A 679 13.05 21.80 17.15
CA LEU A 679 14.36 22.40 16.92
C LEU A 679 15.10 22.69 18.23
N SER A 680 14.36 22.96 19.31
CA SER A 680 14.86 23.18 20.67
C SER A 680 14.90 21.92 21.56
N ASP A 681 14.56 20.73 21.04
CA ASP A 681 14.46 19.51 21.85
C ASP A 681 15.76 18.69 21.92
N GLU A 682 16.26 18.54 23.14
CA GLU A 682 17.40 17.67 23.49
C GLU A 682 16.98 16.28 23.97
N ARG A 683 15.68 16.03 24.22
CA ARG A 683 15.21 14.77 24.78
C ARG A 683 15.40 13.62 23.79
N ARG A 684 15.79 12.44 24.30
CA ARG A 684 15.82 11.20 23.53
C ARG A 684 15.08 10.07 24.26
N ALA A 685 14.17 9.41 23.57
CA ALA A 685 13.43 8.26 24.06
C ALA A 685 14.38 7.10 24.38
N ARG A 686 14.19 6.46 25.54
CA ARG A 686 15.08 5.39 26.01
C ARG A 686 14.71 4.05 25.35
N PRO A 687 15.64 3.39 24.64
CA PRO A 687 15.38 2.07 24.08
C PRO A 687 15.22 1.03 25.19
N LEU A 688 14.47 -0.05 24.91
CA LEU A 688 14.43 -1.19 25.81
C LEU A 688 15.81 -1.86 25.88
N PRO A 689 16.25 -2.31 27.07
CA PRO A 689 17.45 -3.11 27.20
C PRO A 689 17.41 -4.34 26.27
N ALA A 690 18.50 -4.60 25.57
CA ALA A 690 18.58 -5.69 24.58
C ALA A 690 18.19 -7.06 25.16
N TRP A 691 18.48 -7.31 26.44
CA TRP A 691 18.10 -8.55 27.13
C TRP A 691 16.59 -8.73 27.20
N ARG A 692 15.80 -7.70 27.52
CA ARG A 692 14.32 -7.79 27.57
C ARG A 692 13.73 -8.17 26.23
N VAL A 693 14.27 -7.59 25.14
CA VAL A 693 13.83 -7.88 23.78
C VAL A 693 14.19 -9.32 23.38
N ARG A 694 15.38 -9.80 23.75
CA ARG A 694 15.83 -11.18 23.49
C ARG A 694 14.99 -12.19 24.28
N THR A 695 14.75 -11.96 25.56
CA THR A 695 13.91 -12.84 26.40
C THR A 695 12.48 -12.93 25.88
N ALA A 696 11.86 -11.80 25.51
CA ALA A 696 10.51 -11.80 24.95
C ALA A 696 10.42 -12.58 23.63
N ARG A 697 11.43 -12.45 22.75
CA ARG A 697 11.51 -13.24 21.51
C ARG A 697 11.71 -14.73 21.79
N ALA A 698 12.56 -15.07 22.76
CA ALA A 698 12.78 -16.46 23.16
C ALA A 698 11.49 -17.09 23.68
N VAL A 699 10.78 -16.43 24.60
CA VAL A 699 9.51 -16.92 25.16
C VAL A 699 8.46 -17.11 24.06
N ALA A 700 8.29 -16.13 23.17
CA ALA A 700 7.33 -16.24 22.07
C ALA A 700 7.70 -17.36 21.08
N GLY A 701 8.99 -17.50 20.76
CA GLY A 701 9.51 -18.58 19.91
C GLY A 701 9.26 -19.96 20.52
N THR A 702 9.56 -20.12 21.81
CA THR A 702 9.32 -21.36 22.55
C THR A 702 7.83 -21.72 22.60
N ALA A 703 6.94 -20.76 22.87
CA ALA A 703 5.50 -21.01 22.87
C ALA A 703 4.98 -21.45 21.50
N ALA A 704 5.40 -20.77 20.42
CA ALA A 704 5.03 -21.15 19.06
C ALA A 704 5.56 -22.54 18.68
N ALA A 705 6.80 -22.86 19.05
CA ALA A 705 7.39 -24.18 18.84
C ALA A 705 6.61 -25.28 19.58
N LEU A 706 6.19 -25.04 20.82
CA LEU A 706 5.39 -25.98 21.60
C LEU A 706 3.99 -26.22 20.99
N VAL A 707 3.34 -25.16 20.49
CA VAL A 707 2.04 -25.29 19.79
C VAL A 707 2.19 -26.08 18.50
N LEU A 708 3.22 -25.78 17.71
CA LEU A 708 3.51 -26.50 16.46
C LEU A 708 3.83 -27.97 16.74
N ALA A 709 4.70 -28.25 17.73
CA ALA A 709 5.02 -29.60 18.16
C ALA A 709 3.77 -30.36 18.61
N SER A 710 2.92 -29.75 19.44
CA SER A 710 1.66 -30.35 19.88
C SER A 710 0.72 -30.66 18.70
N TRP A 711 0.56 -29.73 17.76
CA TRP A 711 -0.27 -29.95 16.56
C TRP A 711 0.27 -31.06 15.66
N THR A 712 1.59 -31.12 15.44
CA THR A 712 2.24 -32.16 14.63
C THR A 712 2.11 -33.55 15.27
N LEU A 713 2.18 -33.66 16.59
CA LEU A 713 2.08 -34.96 17.26
C LEU A 713 0.65 -35.49 17.34
N THR A 714 -0.35 -34.62 17.30
CA THR A 714 -1.74 -34.99 17.65
C THR A 714 -2.69 -35.12 16.46
N THR A 715 -2.43 -34.44 15.34
CA THR A 715 -3.37 -34.37 14.22
C THR A 715 -2.98 -35.30 13.06
N GLY A 716 -3.94 -35.97 12.42
CA GLY A 716 -3.67 -36.80 11.23
C GLY A 716 -3.26 -35.99 9.99
N ALA A 717 -3.67 -34.72 9.91
CA ALA A 717 -3.29 -33.79 8.84
C ALA A 717 -1.76 -33.50 8.81
N SER A 718 -1.09 -33.61 9.97
CA SER A 718 0.36 -33.47 10.03
C SER A 718 1.09 -34.57 9.26
N TYR A 719 0.60 -35.81 9.31
CA TYR A 719 1.25 -36.94 8.65
C TYR A 719 1.14 -36.87 7.13
N SER A 720 0.00 -36.45 6.58
CA SER A 720 -0.12 -36.24 5.12
C SER A 720 0.86 -35.17 4.62
N LEU A 721 1.14 -34.16 5.45
CA LEU A 721 2.03 -33.05 5.11
C LEU A 721 3.52 -33.43 5.26
N VAL A 722 3.87 -34.22 6.27
CA VAL A 722 5.27 -34.57 6.59
C VAL A 722 5.74 -35.87 5.94
N SER A 723 4.84 -36.83 5.64
CA SER A 723 5.21 -38.16 5.11
C SER A 723 5.99 -38.13 3.79
N HIS A 724 5.80 -37.08 2.98
CA HIS A 724 6.51 -36.90 1.71
C HIS A 724 8.00 -36.55 1.88
N PHE A 725 8.36 -35.91 3.00
CA PHE A 725 9.70 -35.36 3.24
C PHE A 725 10.59 -36.24 4.13
N VAL A 726 10.01 -37.16 4.92
CA VAL A 726 10.73 -37.84 6.01
C VAL A 726 10.60 -39.37 5.94
N HIS A 727 10.70 -40.03 4.79
CA HIS A 727 10.67 -41.51 4.65
C HIS A 727 9.54 -42.29 5.39
N MET A 728 8.52 -41.60 5.93
CA MET A 728 7.42 -42.18 6.70
C MET A 728 6.34 -42.73 5.75
N ARG A 729 6.75 -43.40 4.67
CA ARG A 729 5.82 -43.88 3.64
C ARG A 729 5.22 -45.22 4.07
N PRO A 730 3.91 -45.42 3.88
CA PRO A 730 3.34 -46.74 4.00
C PRO A 730 3.97 -47.66 2.95
N VAL A 731 4.06 -48.96 3.26
CA VAL A 731 4.35 -49.97 2.25
C VAL A 731 3.14 -50.07 1.34
N THR A 732 3.30 -49.64 0.11
CA THR A 732 2.24 -49.69 -0.93
C THR A 732 2.59 -50.69 -2.03
N ALA A 733 3.87 -51.05 -2.17
CA ALA A 733 4.34 -52.08 -3.08
C ALA A 733 5.64 -52.70 -2.55
N VAL A 734 5.94 -53.93 -2.95
CA VAL A 734 7.21 -54.61 -2.69
C VAL A 734 7.83 -55.11 -4.00
N PRO A 735 9.15 -55.06 -4.17
CA PRO A 735 9.80 -55.60 -5.35
C PRO A 735 9.70 -57.13 -5.34
N THR A 736 9.03 -57.70 -6.34
CA THR A 736 8.91 -59.15 -6.50
C THR A 736 8.97 -59.54 -7.98
N SER A 737 9.50 -60.72 -8.27
CA SER A 737 9.48 -61.32 -9.61
C SER A 737 8.31 -62.30 -9.78
N ARG A 738 7.53 -62.54 -8.72
CA ARG A 738 6.33 -63.37 -8.78
C ARG A 738 5.14 -62.54 -9.24
N PRO A 739 4.22 -63.09 -10.03
CA PRO A 739 3.05 -62.36 -10.50
C PRO A 739 1.98 -62.26 -9.40
N GLU A 740 2.31 -61.64 -8.27
CA GLU A 740 1.45 -61.57 -7.08
C GLU A 740 1.13 -60.13 -6.70
N VAL A 741 -0.06 -59.87 -6.18
CA VAL A 741 -0.46 -58.59 -5.58
C VAL A 741 -1.09 -58.80 -4.22
N GLY A 742 -0.85 -57.88 -3.29
CA GLY A 742 -1.39 -57.94 -1.93
C GLY A 742 -2.76 -57.30 -1.87
N VAL A 743 -3.77 -57.98 -1.34
CA VAL A 743 -5.10 -57.37 -1.17
C VAL A 743 -5.31 -56.97 0.29
N LEU A 744 -5.57 -55.68 0.53
CA LEU A 744 -5.98 -55.11 1.82
C LEU A 744 -7.47 -54.80 1.77
N VAL A 745 -8.26 -55.36 2.68
CA VAL A 745 -9.69 -55.06 2.80
C VAL A 745 -9.94 -54.23 4.05
N ASP A 746 -10.49 -53.04 3.87
CA ASP A 746 -10.99 -52.20 4.94
C ASP A 746 -12.53 -52.26 4.99
N ALA A 747 -13.06 -52.95 5.99
CA ALA A 747 -14.50 -53.18 6.15
C ALA A 747 -14.93 -53.20 7.62
N PRO A 748 -16.20 -52.91 7.94
CA PRO A 748 -16.74 -53.10 9.29
C PRO A 748 -16.58 -54.55 9.76
N ALA A 749 -16.20 -54.76 11.01
CA ALA A 749 -15.88 -56.08 11.56
C ALA A 749 -17.03 -57.10 11.45
N SER A 750 -18.29 -56.64 11.43
CA SER A 750 -19.48 -57.48 11.24
C SER A 750 -19.60 -58.08 9.84
N GLU A 751 -19.08 -57.39 8.82
CA GLU A 751 -19.19 -57.80 7.41
C GLU A 751 -18.01 -58.69 6.98
N VAL A 752 -16.89 -58.65 7.71
CA VAL A 752 -15.65 -59.37 7.38
C VAL A 752 -15.88 -60.86 7.06
N PRO A 753 -16.66 -61.66 7.83
CA PRO A 753 -16.89 -63.07 7.51
C PRO A 753 -17.56 -63.29 6.14
N ALA A 754 -18.55 -62.46 5.81
CA ALA A 754 -19.27 -62.58 4.54
C ALA A 754 -18.39 -62.17 3.35
N ILE A 755 -17.57 -61.12 3.53
CA ILE A 755 -16.62 -60.65 2.51
C ILE A 755 -15.51 -61.68 2.28
N ALA A 756 -14.92 -62.23 3.36
CA ALA A 756 -13.89 -63.26 3.28
C ALA A 756 -14.39 -64.51 2.54
N ASN A 757 -15.58 -65.00 2.89
CA ASN A 757 -16.19 -66.14 2.19
C ASN A 757 -16.40 -65.87 0.68
N TYR A 758 -16.77 -64.64 0.32
CA TYR A 758 -16.96 -64.24 -1.08
C TYR A 758 -15.64 -64.18 -1.86
N LEU A 759 -14.59 -63.59 -1.27
CA LEU A 759 -13.25 -63.51 -1.87
C LEU A 759 -12.63 -64.91 -2.05
N ALA A 760 -12.76 -65.77 -1.03
CA ALA A 760 -12.29 -67.14 -1.10
C ALA A 760 -12.95 -67.94 -2.24
N GLY A 761 -14.26 -67.73 -2.48
CA GLY A 761 -14.99 -68.32 -3.61
C GLY A 761 -14.48 -67.91 -4.99
N HIS A 762 -13.73 -66.81 -5.10
CA HIS A 762 -13.10 -66.31 -6.33
C HIS A 762 -11.58 -66.55 -6.34
N GLY A 763 -11.06 -67.35 -5.40
CA GLY A 763 -9.62 -67.64 -5.31
C GLY A 763 -8.75 -66.46 -4.87
N ILE A 764 -9.35 -65.39 -4.35
CA ILE A 764 -8.63 -64.20 -3.86
C ILE A 764 -8.36 -64.36 -2.37
N ARG A 765 -7.08 -64.26 -1.98
CA ARG A 765 -6.67 -64.18 -0.57
C ARG A 765 -6.40 -62.72 -0.19
N ALA A 766 -6.82 -62.31 1.01
CA ALA A 766 -6.73 -60.92 1.44
C ALA A 766 -6.31 -60.74 2.91
N SER A 767 -5.81 -59.55 3.21
CA SER A 767 -5.54 -59.07 4.56
C SER A 767 -6.65 -58.12 5.00
N PHE A 768 -7.29 -58.35 6.14
CA PHE A 768 -8.40 -57.54 6.64
C PHE A 768 -7.96 -56.57 7.74
N ALA A 769 -8.26 -55.28 7.59
CA ALA A 769 -8.00 -54.27 8.61
C ALA A 769 -9.06 -54.32 9.73
N VAL A 770 -8.66 -54.69 10.94
CA VAL A 770 -9.55 -54.89 12.09
C VAL A 770 -9.18 -53.95 13.24
N GLY A 771 -10.13 -53.14 13.72
CA GLY A 771 -9.90 -52.17 14.80
C GLY A 771 -9.91 -52.78 16.21
N LYS A 772 -11.01 -53.43 16.59
CA LYS A 772 -11.15 -54.20 17.85
C LYS A 772 -11.81 -55.54 17.53
N PRO A 773 -11.07 -56.66 17.54
CA PRO A 773 -11.65 -57.95 17.21
C PRO A 773 -12.42 -58.52 18.39
N ALA A 774 -13.63 -59.05 18.13
CA ALA A 774 -14.20 -60.08 18.99
C ALA A 774 -13.44 -61.40 18.72
N PRO A 775 -13.10 -62.21 19.74
CA PRO A 775 -12.24 -63.40 19.60
C PRO A 775 -12.68 -64.39 18.51
N LEU A 776 -14.00 -64.48 18.26
CA LEU A 776 -14.59 -65.37 17.26
C LEU A 776 -14.34 -64.95 15.79
N GLN A 777 -14.06 -63.67 15.53
CA GLN A 777 -13.91 -63.16 14.15
C GLN A 777 -12.51 -63.37 13.59
N ALA A 778 -11.48 -63.39 14.45
CA ALA A 778 -10.10 -63.67 14.05
C ALA A 778 -9.92 -65.10 13.52
N THR A 779 -10.57 -66.07 14.18
CA THR A 779 -10.52 -67.50 13.83
C THR A 779 -11.16 -67.79 12.48
N VAL A 780 -12.19 -67.02 12.10
CA VAL A 780 -12.88 -67.15 10.81
C VAL A 780 -12.02 -66.65 9.66
N VAL A 781 -11.31 -65.52 9.83
CA VAL A 781 -10.40 -64.97 8.80
C VAL A 781 -9.25 -65.95 8.53
N VAL A 782 -8.66 -66.55 9.58
CA VAL A 782 -7.56 -67.52 9.42
C VAL A 782 -8.06 -68.84 8.80
N GLY A 783 -9.31 -69.25 9.07
CA GLY A 783 -9.93 -70.46 8.50
C GLY A 783 -10.07 -70.46 6.97
N TYR A 784 -10.15 -69.27 6.36
CA TYR A 784 -10.17 -69.08 4.91
C TYR A 784 -8.78 -68.73 4.34
N GLY A 785 -7.68 -68.95 5.09
CA GLY A 785 -6.32 -68.65 4.61
C GLY A 785 -6.02 -67.16 4.43
N ASP A 786 -6.83 -66.28 5.02
CA ASP A 786 -6.68 -64.82 5.01
C ASP A 786 -5.93 -64.33 6.26
N GLN A 787 -5.49 -63.06 6.26
CA GLN A 787 -4.69 -62.46 7.35
C GLN A 787 -5.44 -61.31 8.05
N ALA A 788 -5.46 -61.29 9.39
CA ALA A 788 -5.95 -60.13 10.13
C ALA A 788 -4.82 -59.09 10.35
N LEU A 789 -5.11 -57.80 10.12
CA LEU A 789 -4.19 -56.68 10.35
C LEU A 789 -4.80 -55.66 11.32
N PRO A 790 -4.07 -55.22 12.37
CA PRO A 790 -4.55 -54.17 13.28
C PRO A 790 -4.78 -52.84 12.55
N ARG A 791 -5.90 -52.17 12.86
CA ARG A 791 -6.25 -50.84 12.33
C ARG A 791 -6.10 -49.74 13.39
N LEU A 792 -5.26 -48.73 13.13
CA LEU A 792 -5.16 -47.56 14.01
C LEU A 792 -6.29 -46.55 13.75
N PRO A 793 -6.95 -46.04 14.81
CA PRO A 793 -7.95 -44.99 14.67
C PRO A 793 -7.31 -43.64 14.33
N LYS A 794 -8.10 -42.73 13.75
CA LYS A 794 -7.69 -41.34 13.46
C LYS A 794 -7.23 -40.62 14.75
N GLY A 795 -6.21 -39.77 14.61
CA GLY A 795 -5.53 -39.09 15.73
C GLY A 795 -6.43 -38.17 16.57
N GLY A 796 -5.92 -37.78 17.75
CA GLY A 796 -6.54 -36.84 18.69
C GLY A 796 -5.57 -36.40 19.79
N LEU A 797 -5.89 -35.30 20.49
CA LEU A 797 -4.98 -34.56 21.39
C LEU A 797 -4.21 -35.43 22.40
N VAL A 798 -4.81 -36.50 22.92
CA VAL A 798 -4.20 -37.40 23.92
C VAL A 798 -4.10 -38.86 23.43
N ARG A 799 -4.78 -39.22 22.33
CA ARG A 799 -4.93 -40.62 21.90
C ARG A 799 -3.66 -41.26 21.35
N TRP A 800 -2.73 -40.45 20.85
CA TRP A 800 -1.46 -40.96 20.32
C TRP A 800 -0.54 -41.51 21.41
N LEU A 801 -0.65 -41.01 22.66
CA LEU A 801 0.14 -41.51 23.81
C LEU A 801 -0.19 -42.97 24.15
N GLY A 802 -1.46 -43.37 24.02
CA GLY A 802 -1.92 -44.75 24.28
C GLY A 802 -1.79 -45.70 23.08
N THR A 803 -1.18 -45.26 21.97
CA THR A 803 -1.07 -46.09 20.75
C THR A 803 -0.16 -47.30 20.95
N ARG A 804 0.89 -47.18 21.76
CA ARG A 804 1.84 -48.27 22.04
C ARG A 804 1.19 -49.39 22.84
N ASP A 805 0.42 -49.05 23.88
CA ASP A 805 -0.27 -50.05 24.71
C ASP A 805 -1.36 -50.77 23.91
N GLN A 806 -2.12 -50.02 23.09
CA GLN A 806 -3.12 -50.61 22.19
C GLN A 806 -2.52 -51.60 21.19
N LEU A 807 -1.36 -51.27 20.62
CA LEU A 807 -0.66 -52.15 19.68
C LEU A 807 -0.04 -53.36 20.41
N GLY A 808 0.50 -53.17 21.61
CA GLY A 808 1.01 -54.26 22.45
C GLY A 808 -0.07 -55.30 22.79
N ASP A 809 -1.26 -54.84 23.19
CA ASP A 809 -2.41 -55.70 23.46
C ASP A 809 -2.86 -56.49 22.22
N LEU A 810 -2.78 -55.86 21.03
CA LEU A 810 -3.12 -56.51 19.76
C LEU A 810 -2.05 -57.55 19.35
N VAL A 811 -0.76 -57.21 19.46
CA VAL A 811 0.34 -58.14 19.16
C VAL A 811 0.26 -59.39 20.05
N ALA A 812 0.01 -59.22 21.36
CA ALA A 812 -0.09 -60.32 22.32
C ALA A 812 -1.28 -61.26 22.03
N ARG A 813 -2.43 -60.73 21.58
CA ARG A 813 -3.64 -61.53 21.33
C ARG A 813 -3.61 -62.34 20.03
N PHE A 814 -2.85 -61.90 19.05
CA PHE A 814 -2.76 -62.54 17.72
C PHE A 814 -1.48 -63.34 17.50
N GLY A 815 -0.58 -63.38 18.49
CA GLY A 815 0.66 -64.14 18.41
C GLY A 815 1.65 -63.60 17.37
N PHE A 816 1.57 -62.31 17.02
CA PHE A 816 2.53 -61.70 16.10
C PHE A 816 3.91 -61.61 16.75
N HIS A 817 4.98 -61.82 15.98
CA HIS A 817 6.35 -61.61 16.43
C HIS A 817 6.68 -60.11 16.55
N HIS A 818 7.91 -59.76 16.94
CA HIS A 818 8.37 -58.37 17.13
C HIS A 818 8.19 -57.44 15.92
N HIS A 819 7.79 -57.94 14.75
CA HIS A 819 7.47 -57.16 13.58
C HIS A 819 6.08 -57.53 13.05
N PHE A 820 5.23 -56.51 12.82
CA PHE A 820 3.86 -56.69 12.38
C PHE A 820 3.42 -55.58 11.42
N LEU A 821 2.39 -55.86 10.62
CA LEU A 821 1.80 -54.90 9.70
C LEU A 821 0.55 -54.28 10.31
N TYR A 822 0.29 -53.01 10.03
CA TYR A 822 -0.94 -52.34 10.47
C TYR A 822 -1.47 -51.40 9.38
N ALA A 823 -2.78 -51.17 9.39
CA ALA A 823 -3.46 -50.28 8.44
C ALA A 823 -3.95 -49.00 9.13
N SER A 824 -3.87 -47.85 8.44
CA SER A 824 -4.43 -46.59 8.94
C SER A 824 -4.64 -45.57 7.82
N SER A 825 -5.79 -44.89 7.83
CA SER A 825 -6.09 -43.78 6.94
C SER A 825 -5.74 -42.43 7.57
N GLY A 826 -4.43 -42.17 7.72
CA GLY A 826 -3.88 -40.90 8.20
C GLY A 826 -3.61 -40.85 9.72
N PRO A 827 -2.63 -41.63 10.23
CA PRO A 827 -2.19 -41.52 11.63
C PRO A 827 -1.58 -40.12 11.89
N SER A 828 -1.49 -39.67 13.13
CA SER A 828 -0.61 -38.52 13.44
C SER A 828 0.87 -38.93 13.38
N VAL A 829 1.80 -37.98 13.26
CA VAL A 829 3.25 -38.26 13.33
C VAL A 829 3.60 -38.97 14.65
N GLY A 830 2.96 -38.56 15.76
CA GLY A 830 3.12 -39.22 17.05
C GLY A 830 2.66 -40.68 17.03
N GLN A 831 1.51 -40.99 16.42
CA GLN A 831 1.02 -42.37 16.29
C GLN A 831 1.93 -43.23 15.43
N TRP A 832 2.43 -42.69 14.30
CA TRP A 832 3.37 -43.42 13.44
C TRP A 832 4.65 -43.76 14.20
N TRP A 833 5.22 -42.81 14.95
CA TRP A 833 6.48 -43.06 15.67
C TRP A 833 6.31 -44.11 16.77
N MET A 834 5.21 -44.04 17.53
CA MET A 834 4.91 -45.04 18.57
C MET A 834 4.63 -46.43 17.97
N ALA A 835 3.94 -46.50 16.83
CA ALA A 835 3.68 -47.77 16.14
C ALA A 835 4.94 -48.37 15.53
N HIS A 836 5.77 -47.55 14.89
CA HIS A 836 7.04 -47.97 14.32
C HIS A 836 8.04 -48.42 15.39
N GLY A 837 8.13 -47.68 16.50
CA GLY A 837 8.97 -48.05 17.66
C GLY A 837 8.51 -49.32 18.39
N ALA A 838 7.27 -49.77 18.17
CA ALA A 838 6.75 -51.05 18.63
C ALA A 838 6.99 -52.21 17.64
N GLY A 839 7.65 -51.96 16.50
CA GLY A 839 7.90 -52.95 15.45
C GLY A 839 6.85 -52.98 14.34
N GLY A 840 5.92 -52.02 14.32
CA GLY A 840 4.86 -51.94 13.31
C GLY A 840 5.32 -51.30 11.99
N ARG A 841 4.91 -51.87 10.86
CA ARG A 841 5.03 -51.24 9.53
C ARG A 841 3.64 -50.89 8.98
N LEU A 842 3.47 -49.61 8.62
CA LEU A 842 2.22 -49.13 8.05
C LEU A 842 2.07 -49.64 6.62
N VAL A 843 0.90 -50.15 6.28
CA VAL A 843 0.54 -50.58 4.93
C VAL A 843 -0.64 -49.74 4.43
N ALA A 844 -0.62 -49.41 3.14
CA ALA A 844 -1.72 -48.73 2.45
C ALA A 844 -1.81 -49.22 0.99
N GLY A 845 -2.95 -49.02 0.33
CA GLY A 845 -3.09 -49.36 -1.08
C GLY A 845 -2.30 -48.41 -1.99
N ALA A 846 -1.49 -48.96 -2.89
CA ALA A 846 -1.02 -48.27 -4.10
C ALA A 846 -2.20 -47.99 -5.03
N VAL A 847 -3.12 -48.96 -5.14
CA VAL A 847 -4.38 -48.84 -5.86
C VAL A 847 -5.51 -48.93 -4.84
N ARG A 848 -6.40 -47.95 -4.82
CA ARG A 848 -7.58 -47.94 -3.94
C ARG A 848 -8.83 -48.14 -4.77
N LEU A 849 -9.71 -48.99 -4.27
CA LEU A 849 -10.97 -49.34 -4.92
C LEU A 849 -12.12 -49.19 -3.93
N GLN A 850 -13.08 -48.35 -4.29
CA GLN A 850 -14.28 -48.08 -3.50
C GLN A 850 -15.53 -48.18 -4.39
N ASP A 851 -16.68 -48.35 -3.74
CA ASP A 851 -17.96 -48.41 -4.43
C ASP A 851 -18.23 -47.08 -5.18
N GLY A 852 -18.38 -47.15 -6.50
CA GLY A 852 -18.49 -45.98 -7.40
C GLY A 852 -17.32 -45.78 -8.37
N ASP A 853 -16.19 -46.47 -8.21
CA ASP A 853 -15.06 -46.36 -9.15
C ASP A 853 -15.37 -47.04 -10.48
N ASP A 854 -15.27 -46.33 -11.61
CA ASP A 854 -15.65 -46.85 -12.93
C ASP A 854 -14.72 -47.94 -13.49
N SER A 855 -13.44 -47.95 -13.07
CA SER A 855 -12.46 -48.96 -13.52
C SER A 855 -11.34 -49.20 -12.51
N VAL A 856 -10.73 -50.38 -12.55
CA VAL A 856 -9.46 -50.67 -11.86
C VAL A 856 -8.34 -50.28 -12.82
N GLY A 857 -7.45 -49.38 -12.40
CA GLY A 857 -6.25 -49.02 -13.16
C GLY A 857 -5.38 -50.24 -13.49
N ARG A 858 -4.27 -50.03 -14.21
CA ARG A 858 -3.30 -51.11 -14.46
C ARG A 858 -2.66 -51.53 -13.13
N LEU A 859 -2.56 -52.82 -12.87
CA LEU A 859 -1.91 -53.39 -11.69
C LEU A 859 -0.50 -53.88 -12.05
N HIS A 860 0.40 -53.83 -11.08
CA HIS A 860 1.74 -54.38 -11.23
C HIS A 860 2.03 -55.39 -10.13
N ALA A 861 2.82 -56.41 -10.46
CA ALA A 861 3.31 -57.37 -9.48
C ALA A 861 3.99 -56.65 -8.30
N GLY A 862 3.63 -57.06 -7.09
CA GLY A 862 4.14 -56.49 -5.84
C GLY A 862 3.30 -55.35 -5.27
N GLU A 863 2.29 -54.82 -5.98
CA GLU A 863 1.44 -53.75 -5.46
C GLU A 863 0.45 -54.22 -4.40
N VAL A 864 0.12 -53.32 -3.46
CA VAL A 864 -0.97 -53.50 -2.49
C VAL A 864 -2.22 -52.81 -3.02
N ILE A 865 -3.31 -53.54 -3.07
CA ILE A 865 -4.63 -53.08 -3.52
C ILE A 865 -5.52 -52.95 -2.29
N GLU A 866 -6.02 -51.75 -2.01
CA GLU A 866 -6.88 -51.47 -0.87
C GLU A 866 -8.35 -51.38 -1.32
N LEU A 867 -9.12 -52.38 -0.92
CA LEU A 867 -10.56 -52.46 -1.12
C LEU A 867 -11.28 -51.87 0.10
N THR A 868 -12.00 -50.76 -0.08
CA THR A 868 -12.88 -50.23 0.97
C THR A 868 -14.30 -50.71 0.73
N VAL A 869 -14.80 -51.57 1.62
CA VAL A 869 -16.12 -52.20 1.48
C VAL A 869 -16.97 -51.87 2.69
N ALA A 870 -18.04 -51.09 2.48
CA ALA A 870 -18.94 -50.71 3.57
C ALA A 870 -19.91 -51.84 3.93
N THR A 871 -20.36 -52.62 2.94
CA THR A 871 -21.26 -53.77 3.12
C THR A 871 -20.92 -54.92 2.16
N SER A 872 -21.16 -56.15 2.57
CA SER A 872 -20.94 -57.35 1.75
C SER A 872 -21.69 -57.34 0.41
N ARG A 873 -22.79 -56.59 0.29
CA ARG A 873 -23.55 -56.39 -0.96
C ARG A 873 -22.75 -55.71 -2.07
N GLN A 874 -21.71 -54.95 -1.73
CA GLN A 874 -20.84 -54.26 -2.70
C GLN A 874 -19.76 -55.17 -3.28
N CYS A 875 -19.55 -56.36 -2.69
CA CYS A 875 -18.50 -57.28 -3.11
C CYS A 875 -18.61 -57.73 -4.57
N PRO A 876 -19.78 -58.12 -5.11
CA PRO A 876 -19.85 -58.60 -6.49
C PRO A 876 -19.36 -57.57 -7.52
N ALA A 877 -19.69 -56.29 -7.31
CA ALA A 877 -19.27 -55.22 -8.22
C ALA A 877 -17.77 -54.93 -8.12
N LEU A 878 -17.21 -54.84 -6.90
CA LEU A 878 -15.81 -54.51 -6.68
C LEU A 878 -14.86 -55.67 -6.97
N VAL A 879 -15.19 -56.86 -6.46
CA VAL A 879 -14.40 -58.08 -6.64
C VAL A 879 -14.45 -58.53 -8.10
N GLY A 880 -15.61 -58.44 -8.77
CA GLY A 880 -15.70 -58.78 -10.20
C GLY A 880 -14.92 -57.83 -11.11
N LYS A 881 -14.66 -56.58 -10.68
CA LYS A 881 -13.74 -55.67 -11.38
C LYS A 881 -12.28 -56.05 -11.13
N LEU A 882 -11.93 -56.34 -9.87
CA LEU A 882 -10.58 -56.78 -9.48
C LEU A 882 -10.20 -58.10 -10.18
N ASP A 883 -11.07 -59.10 -10.12
CA ASP A 883 -10.84 -60.45 -10.67
C ASP A 883 -10.61 -60.44 -12.20
N ARG A 884 -11.42 -59.66 -12.93
CA ARG A 884 -11.21 -59.43 -14.37
C ARG A 884 -9.84 -58.82 -14.65
N ARG A 885 -9.40 -57.88 -13.81
CA ARG A 885 -8.12 -57.21 -13.97
C ARG A 885 -6.94 -58.12 -13.65
N LEU A 886 -7.02 -58.87 -12.55
CA LEU A 886 -6.04 -59.88 -12.16
C LEU A 886 -5.85 -60.92 -13.28
N THR A 887 -6.97 -61.40 -13.86
CA THR A 887 -6.94 -62.35 -14.98
C THR A 887 -6.29 -61.76 -16.23
N THR A 888 -6.65 -60.51 -16.58
CA THR A 888 -6.10 -59.82 -17.77
C THR A 888 -4.60 -59.59 -17.67
N GLU A 889 -4.09 -59.36 -16.46
CA GLU A 889 -2.69 -59.04 -16.22
C GLU A 889 -1.88 -60.23 -15.70
N HIS A 890 -2.51 -61.42 -15.66
CA HIS A 890 -1.92 -62.68 -15.18
C HIS A 890 -1.35 -62.58 -13.76
N LEU A 891 -2.02 -61.86 -12.87
CA LEU A 891 -1.62 -61.66 -11.47
C LEU A 891 -2.47 -62.49 -10.50
N GLN A 892 -1.88 -62.92 -9.39
CA GLN A 892 -2.53 -63.66 -8.31
C GLN A 892 -2.68 -62.79 -7.06
N ALA A 893 -3.87 -62.77 -6.47
CA ALA A 893 -4.10 -62.05 -5.22
C ALA A 893 -3.73 -62.88 -3.99
N VAL A 894 -2.82 -62.34 -3.17
CA VAL A 894 -2.32 -62.95 -1.92
C VAL A 894 -2.53 -62.01 -0.73
N THR A 895 -2.40 -62.56 0.49
CA THR A 895 -2.35 -61.72 1.70
C THR A 895 -1.09 -60.85 1.69
N ILE A 896 -1.14 -59.67 2.31
CA ILE A 896 0.01 -58.74 2.35
C ILE A 896 1.20 -59.37 3.06
N GLY A 897 0.97 -60.08 4.16
CA GLY A 897 2.02 -60.79 4.88
C GLY A 897 2.69 -61.88 4.03
N GLN A 898 1.93 -62.54 3.15
CA GLN A 898 2.50 -63.48 2.18
C GLN A 898 3.30 -62.75 1.10
N LEU A 899 2.73 -61.70 0.50
CA LEU A 899 3.41 -60.87 -0.50
C LEU A 899 4.78 -60.39 -0.02
N MET A 900 4.87 -59.93 1.24
CA MET A 900 6.12 -59.48 1.83
C MET A 900 7.13 -60.61 2.03
N ARG A 901 6.68 -61.78 2.51
CA ARG A 901 7.56 -62.95 2.67
C ARG A 901 8.09 -63.45 1.32
N ASP A 902 7.22 -63.53 0.32
CA ASP A 902 7.55 -64.03 -1.01
C ASP A 902 8.48 -63.07 -1.77
N ALA A 903 8.40 -61.77 -1.48
CA ALA A 903 9.35 -60.75 -1.92
C ALA A 903 10.68 -60.73 -1.14
N GLY A 904 10.88 -61.62 -0.16
CA GLY A 904 12.06 -61.64 0.71
C GLY A 904 12.17 -60.43 1.65
N SER A 905 11.08 -59.69 1.83
CA SER A 905 11.01 -58.55 2.75
C SER A 905 10.67 -59.04 4.16
N SER A 906 11.41 -58.56 5.17
CA SER A 906 11.02 -58.80 6.56
C SER A 906 9.64 -58.17 6.80
N VAL A 907 8.65 -58.99 7.21
CA VAL A 907 7.41 -58.49 7.81
C VAL A 907 7.75 -57.70 9.05
#